data_AF-A0AA87J8N1-F1
#
_entry.id   AF-A0AA87J8N1-F1
#
_cell.length_a   1.000
_cell.length_b   1.000
_cell.length_c   1.000
_cell.angle_alpha   90.00
_cell.angle_beta   90.00
_cell.angle_gamma   90.00
#
_symmetry.space_group_name_H-M   'P 1'
#
loop_
_entity.id
_entity.type
_entity.pdbx_description
1 polymer ?
#
loop_
_entity_poly.entity_id
_entity_poly.type
_entity_poly.pdbx_seq_one_letter_code
_entity_poly.pdbx_strand_id
1 'polypeptide(L)'
;MNISNERWIRDAVVEILGEEPAAISDGENLFEAGLDSVGLLRLVNRLRRSGLQVSFADLAREPTLAAWDRLVGKDKVAEIKADPATSRATDAADTGQADDEATQLGVMQHAYWVGRSAGQRLGGVAAHLYAEFDHAPTDADPAIDPNKLKFALERLLERHETLRTRITSDGKQEVLPKLSVPFIVHDMRGQSAAVVQDHLANIRDIFSHQALDIDSGEVMSVALTLLTDGATRLHLDVDMIAADAVSYRILLTDLAAVYGSPSLNLPTLGLNYRDYLAGTKSGQEQRTRLAAETWQQRLPTLPGAPILPERIEATPENATPRVARRHLWLAPEQKHRLTDIARQNGVTVAMTVATVLSEVVGHWSATDHFLLNVPMFNRAGDHPDIDRIVGDFSSSVMLEIDLRKPLAFVDRVRALQNRMHSDAAHASYTGLDVLRDLSRQRGETVLAPVVFTSALGLGELFPPAVTAVVGRPVWVISQGPQVLLDAQVTEFEDGLLVNWDTREDALAPGVVDAMFKLFEHVLREVIDETEAWNRPVEISNANPPHRRLDDRNVRIVDGAGRDRPNHLAGRLLFVGAEQQDTRQWGRADENGQVKLLGDDSERVDVHGIPVWPIEVEEAIRSDKRIRDVAVVRHDDSLIAAVAFEPSAEADDAPTGKAFRAQLARQIPSHLLPSQIIVVDQLPRDGDGKAKSDILRQLISAHSEQSDHVAPRTDLERVIAGVWEEILGLAEVGVNEEFIALGGDSLLAARVVSRLQEELDTNAVTLRALFRSPTIAELAEQLRKDDDPARLDEVAAIVLEIRSMSDEEVANYLGELTPGAASAQTGTAA
;
A
#
# COMPACT_ATOMS: atom_id res chain seq x y z
N MET A 1 38.79 22.10 -10.15
CA MET A 1 39.68 21.16 -9.44
C MET A 1 39.36 19.76 -9.92
N ASN A 2 40.28 19.11 -10.65
CA ASN A 2 40.13 17.72 -11.09
C ASN A 2 40.45 16.79 -9.90
N ILE A 3 39.44 16.48 -9.09
CA ILE A 3 39.52 15.32 -8.20
C ILE A 3 39.34 14.11 -9.11
N SER A 4 40.30 13.17 -9.11
CA SER A 4 40.11 11.89 -9.81
C SER A 4 38.81 11.24 -9.29
N ASN A 5 37.87 10.89 -10.18
CA ASN A 5 36.59 10.28 -9.80
C ASN A 5 36.79 9.06 -8.87
N GLU A 6 37.86 8.30 -9.09
CA GLU A 6 38.29 7.18 -8.26
C GLU A 6 38.51 7.55 -6.79
N ARG A 7 39.19 8.68 -6.54
CA ARG A 7 39.46 9.15 -5.17
C ARG A 7 38.18 9.63 -4.48
N TRP A 8 37.29 10.30 -5.23
CA TRP A 8 36.03 10.78 -4.69
C TRP A 8 35.05 9.64 -4.36
N ILE A 9 34.90 8.64 -5.24
CA ILE A 9 34.00 7.50 -5.00
C ILE A 9 34.50 6.72 -3.80
N ARG A 10 35.82 6.48 -3.73
CA ARG A 10 36.45 5.85 -2.58
C ARG A 10 36.20 6.66 -1.30
N ASP A 11 36.43 7.96 -1.29
CA ASP A 11 36.19 8.82 -0.12
C ASP A 11 34.70 8.79 0.31
N ALA A 12 33.77 8.76 -0.64
CA ALA A 12 32.34 8.67 -0.34
C ALA A 12 31.93 7.30 0.23
N VAL A 13 32.51 6.20 -0.27
CA VAL A 13 32.30 4.85 0.25
C VAL A 13 32.88 4.71 1.65
N VAL A 14 34.09 5.24 1.87
CA VAL A 14 34.76 5.29 3.17
C VAL A 14 33.92 6.06 4.19
N GLU A 15 33.37 7.21 3.80
CA GLU A 15 32.47 8.01 4.64
C GLU A 15 31.20 7.22 5.03
N ILE A 16 30.63 6.44 4.09
CA ILE A 16 29.44 5.62 4.33
C ILE A 16 29.76 4.43 5.24
N LEU A 17 30.89 3.76 5.03
CA LEU A 17 31.31 2.57 5.77
C LEU A 17 31.97 2.89 7.12
N GLY A 18 32.41 4.13 7.32
CA GLY A 18 33.15 4.53 8.52
C GLY A 18 34.55 3.88 8.63
N GLU A 19 35.11 3.42 7.51
CA GLU A 19 36.44 2.79 7.45
C GLU A 19 37.55 3.78 7.02
N GLU A 20 38.81 3.35 7.02
CA GLU A 20 39.95 4.12 6.48
C GLU A 20 40.12 3.87 4.98
N PRO A 21 40.44 4.87 4.13
CA PRO A 21 40.51 4.73 2.68
C PRO A 21 41.43 3.62 2.13
N ALA A 22 42.42 3.21 2.90
CA ALA A 22 43.37 2.16 2.53
C ALA A 22 42.91 0.73 2.90
N ALA A 23 41.83 0.59 3.67
CA ALA A 23 41.34 -0.72 4.14
C ALA A 23 40.56 -1.49 3.06
N ILE A 24 39.90 -0.77 2.13
CA ILE A 24 39.01 -1.36 1.12
C ILE A 24 39.77 -1.62 -0.18
N SER A 25 39.80 -2.87 -0.65
CA SER A 25 40.45 -3.22 -1.92
C SER A 25 39.58 -2.83 -3.13
N ASP A 26 40.20 -2.47 -4.26
CA ASP A 26 39.46 -2.07 -5.47
C ASP A 26 38.54 -3.16 -6.03
N GLY A 27 38.90 -4.43 -5.81
CA GLY A 27 38.14 -5.61 -6.26
C GLY A 27 37.27 -6.25 -5.17
N GLU A 28 37.26 -5.69 -3.95
CA GLU A 28 36.45 -6.19 -2.85
C GLU A 28 34.97 -5.91 -3.09
N ASN A 29 34.12 -6.89 -2.79
CA ASN A 29 32.68 -6.70 -2.84
C ASN A 29 32.28 -5.79 -1.67
N LEU A 30 31.72 -4.62 -1.98
CA LEU A 30 31.40 -3.61 -0.99
C LEU A 30 30.29 -4.05 -0.03
N PHE A 31 29.42 -4.99 -0.41
CA PHE A 31 28.50 -5.61 0.56
C PHE A 31 29.27 -6.47 1.58
N GLU A 32 30.33 -7.17 1.15
CA GLU A 32 31.26 -7.87 2.05
C GLU A 32 32.12 -6.90 2.87
N ALA A 33 32.23 -5.64 2.45
CA ALA A 33 32.86 -4.55 3.22
C ALA A 33 31.86 -3.83 4.16
N GLY A 34 30.57 -4.21 4.17
CA GLY A 34 29.55 -3.66 5.07
C GLY A 34 28.62 -2.61 4.45
N LEU A 35 28.66 -2.40 3.13
CA LEU A 35 27.71 -1.53 2.43
C LEU A 35 26.31 -2.13 2.52
N ASP A 36 25.29 -1.31 2.77
CA ASP A 36 23.89 -1.73 2.73
C ASP A 36 23.12 -1.01 1.60
N SER A 37 21.85 -1.38 1.41
CA SER A 37 21.01 -0.79 0.36
C SER A 37 20.76 0.71 0.57
N VAL A 38 20.72 1.19 1.81
CA VAL A 38 20.50 2.61 2.11
C VAL A 38 21.75 3.44 1.84
N GLY A 39 22.91 2.97 2.27
CA GLY A 39 24.22 3.55 1.94
C GLY A 39 24.44 3.61 0.44
N LEU A 40 24.06 2.55 -0.28
CA LEU A 40 24.12 2.53 -1.74
C LEU A 40 23.15 3.56 -2.38
N LEU A 41 21.92 3.68 -1.88
CA LEU A 41 20.98 4.73 -2.33
C LEU A 41 21.49 6.14 -2.05
N ARG A 42 22.09 6.39 -0.88
CA ARG A 42 22.74 7.67 -0.55
C ARG A 42 23.86 7.99 -1.53
N LEU A 43 24.68 6.98 -1.88
CA LEU A 43 25.75 7.14 -2.85
C LEU A 43 25.22 7.46 -4.25
N VAL A 44 24.18 6.75 -4.72
CA VAL A 44 23.50 7.05 -5.99
C VAL A 44 23.01 8.49 -6.02
N ASN A 45 22.33 8.94 -4.95
CA ASN A 45 21.84 10.31 -4.86
C ASN A 45 22.99 11.33 -4.87
N ARG A 46 24.10 11.05 -4.19
CA ARG A 46 25.29 11.90 -4.19
C ARG A 46 25.96 11.97 -5.57
N LEU A 47 26.11 10.84 -6.26
CA LEU A 47 26.65 10.77 -7.63
C LEU A 47 25.77 11.57 -8.61
N ARG A 48 24.45 11.46 -8.47
CA ARG A 48 23.49 12.25 -9.26
C ARG A 48 23.61 13.75 -8.98
N ARG A 49 23.79 14.17 -7.73
CA ARG A 49 24.07 15.57 -7.37
C ARG A 49 25.36 16.09 -8.01
N SER A 50 26.31 15.22 -8.36
CA SER A 50 27.53 15.56 -9.10
C SER A 50 27.38 15.51 -10.63
N GLY A 51 26.16 15.29 -11.15
CA GLY A 51 25.86 15.27 -12.59
C GLY A 51 26.00 13.90 -13.25
N LEU A 52 26.31 12.84 -12.51
CA LEU A 52 26.48 11.48 -13.07
C LEU A 52 25.14 10.72 -13.11
N GLN A 53 24.83 10.11 -14.25
CA GLN A 53 23.60 9.35 -14.47
C GLN A 53 23.78 7.87 -14.13
N VAL A 54 23.91 7.59 -12.84
CA VAL A 54 23.99 6.21 -12.32
C VAL A 54 22.70 5.82 -11.61
N SER A 55 22.28 4.56 -11.78
CA SER A 55 21.16 3.96 -11.05
C SER A 55 21.65 3.11 -9.88
N PHE A 56 20.73 2.80 -8.97
CA PHE A 56 20.99 1.85 -7.89
C PHE A 56 21.41 0.48 -8.43
N ALA A 57 20.73 -0.03 -9.46
CA ALA A 57 21.08 -1.31 -10.06
C ALA A 57 22.45 -1.32 -10.75
N ASP A 58 22.86 -0.20 -11.36
CA ASP A 58 24.18 -0.09 -11.99
C ASP A 58 25.30 -0.36 -11.00
N LEU A 59 25.18 0.24 -9.80
CA LEU A 59 26.16 0.06 -8.74
C LEU A 59 26.00 -1.28 -8.01
N ALA A 60 24.76 -1.73 -7.81
CA ALA A 60 24.48 -2.97 -7.08
C ALA A 60 24.88 -4.24 -7.86
N ARG A 61 24.95 -4.15 -9.21
CA ARG A 61 25.30 -5.29 -10.09
C ARG A 61 26.73 -5.77 -9.92
N GLU A 62 27.69 -4.84 -9.86
CA GLU A 62 29.10 -5.11 -9.58
C GLU A 62 29.55 -4.13 -8.49
N PRO A 63 29.33 -4.45 -7.20
CA PRO A 63 29.56 -3.55 -6.08
C PRO A 63 31.05 -3.49 -5.72
N THR A 64 31.92 -3.09 -6.65
CA THR A 64 33.36 -2.94 -6.41
C THR A 64 33.81 -1.55 -6.85
N LEU A 65 34.81 -0.98 -6.17
CA LEU A 65 35.34 0.33 -6.55
C LEU A 65 35.87 0.33 -7.99
N ALA A 66 36.52 -0.76 -8.43
CA ALA A 66 36.99 -0.91 -9.80
C ALA A 66 35.86 -0.97 -10.84
N ALA A 67 34.74 -1.62 -10.53
CA ALA A 67 33.59 -1.65 -11.44
C ALA A 67 32.91 -0.28 -11.53
N TRP A 68 32.77 0.41 -10.41
CA TRP A 68 32.14 1.72 -10.35
C TRP A 68 32.98 2.80 -11.02
N ASP A 69 34.31 2.76 -10.88
CA ASP A 69 35.20 3.68 -11.60
C ASP A 69 35.08 3.49 -13.12
N ARG A 70 35.00 2.23 -13.61
CA ARG A 70 34.74 1.96 -15.03
C ARG A 70 33.37 2.45 -15.49
N LEU A 71 32.36 2.35 -14.62
CA LEU A 71 31.00 2.77 -14.92
C LEU A 71 30.93 4.30 -15.08
N VAL A 72 31.49 5.02 -14.10
CA VAL A 72 31.59 6.49 -14.11
C VAL A 72 32.55 7.00 -15.19
N GLY A 73 33.59 6.22 -15.54
CA GLY A 73 34.52 6.52 -16.62
C GLY A 73 33.91 6.40 -18.03
N LYS A 74 32.87 5.57 -18.22
CA LYS A 74 32.20 5.37 -19.52
C LYS A 74 31.26 6.51 -19.90
N ASP A 75 30.60 7.15 -18.94
CA ASP A 75 29.67 8.27 -19.21
C ASP A 75 30.37 9.54 -19.70
N LYS A 76 31.70 9.65 -19.53
CA LYS A 76 32.50 10.72 -20.14
C LYS A 76 32.64 10.61 -21.67
N VAL A 77 32.28 9.49 -22.29
CA VAL A 77 32.33 9.31 -23.76
C VAL A 77 31.02 9.76 -24.44
N ALA A 78 29.96 10.03 -23.67
CA ALA A 78 28.65 10.45 -24.17
C ALA A 78 28.34 11.96 -23.96
N GLU A 79 29.34 12.82 -23.73
CA GLU A 79 29.17 14.28 -23.72
C GLU A 79 30.21 15.01 -24.58
N ILE A 80 29.96 15.03 -25.90
CA ILE A 80 30.14 16.24 -26.72
C ILE A 80 28.94 16.29 -27.68
N LYS A 81 27.78 16.73 -27.16
CA LYS A 81 26.68 17.42 -27.86
C LYS A 81 25.45 17.47 -26.92
N ALA A 82 25.52 18.35 -25.94
CA ALA A 82 24.32 18.91 -25.31
C ALA A 82 24.50 20.43 -25.27
N ASP A 83 23.46 21.12 -25.74
CA ASP A 83 23.35 22.56 -25.99
C ASP A 83 23.51 23.36 -24.67
N PRO A 84 24.27 24.47 -24.63
CA PRO A 84 24.42 25.27 -23.42
C PRO A 84 23.19 26.16 -23.22
N ALA A 85 22.12 25.59 -22.67
CA ALA A 85 20.99 26.35 -22.14
C ALA A 85 20.25 25.55 -21.06
N THR A 86 20.68 25.70 -19.80
CA THR A 86 19.87 26.24 -18.68
C THR A 86 20.63 26.05 -17.36
N SER A 87 21.68 26.86 -17.17
CA SER A 87 22.00 27.36 -15.84
C SER A 87 21.02 28.49 -15.54
N ARG A 88 19.93 28.20 -14.83
CA ARG A 88 19.23 29.20 -14.03
C ARG A 88 19.08 28.66 -12.62
N ALA A 89 20.18 28.74 -11.88
CA ALA A 89 20.07 29.04 -10.48
C ALA A 89 19.64 30.51 -10.35
N THR A 90 18.84 30.77 -9.31
CA THR A 90 18.50 32.09 -8.74
C THR A 90 17.66 33.01 -9.60
N ASP A 91 16.34 32.83 -9.52
CA ASP A 91 15.38 33.91 -9.23
C ASP A 91 14.08 33.24 -8.71
N ALA A 92 14.14 32.75 -7.48
CA ALA A 92 12.98 32.55 -6.61
C ALA A 92 13.21 33.38 -5.34
N ALA A 93 13.54 34.65 -5.55
CA ALA A 93 13.42 35.69 -4.55
C ALA A 93 12.34 36.62 -5.10
N ASP A 94 11.27 36.77 -4.32
CA ASP A 94 10.11 37.64 -4.55
C ASP A 94 8.95 37.05 -5.37
N THR A 95 8.24 36.11 -4.75
CA THR A 95 6.76 36.12 -4.76
C THR A 95 6.29 36.05 -3.32
N GLY A 96 6.39 37.17 -2.61
CA GLY A 96 5.62 37.41 -1.39
C GLY A 96 4.12 37.49 -1.71
N GLN A 97 3.53 36.35 -2.07
CA GLN A 97 2.11 36.02 -2.19
C GLN A 97 2.05 34.70 -2.97
N ALA A 98 2.24 33.57 -2.29
CA ALA A 98 1.73 32.31 -2.81
C ALA A 98 0.24 32.31 -2.48
N ASP A 99 -0.61 32.30 -3.52
CA ASP A 99 -2.04 32.24 -3.39
C ASP A 99 -2.46 31.08 -2.45
N ASP A 100 -3.53 31.30 -1.69
CA ASP A 100 -4.25 30.32 -0.85
C ASP A 100 -4.91 29.21 -1.71
N GLU A 101 -4.30 28.79 -2.81
CA GLU A 101 -4.85 27.78 -3.71
C GLU A 101 -4.47 26.36 -3.29
N ALA A 102 -5.48 25.50 -3.23
CA ALA A 102 -5.32 24.09 -2.91
C ALA A 102 -4.46 23.38 -3.96
N THR A 103 -3.47 22.61 -3.52
CA THR A 103 -2.50 21.91 -4.39
C THR A 103 -2.79 20.41 -4.46
N GLN A 104 -2.25 19.72 -5.47
CA GLN A 104 -2.49 18.29 -5.65
C GLN A 104 -1.77 17.46 -4.58
N LEU A 105 -2.36 16.32 -4.20
CA LEU A 105 -1.71 15.32 -3.34
C LEU A 105 -0.59 14.58 -4.08
N GLY A 106 0.42 14.14 -3.34
CA GLY A 106 1.33 13.11 -3.81
C GLY A 106 0.60 11.79 -4.05
N VAL A 107 1.19 10.90 -4.86
CA VAL A 107 0.59 9.61 -5.24
C VAL A 107 0.24 8.77 -4.00
N MET A 108 1.15 8.71 -3.04
CA MET A 108 0.96 7.93 -1.82
C MET A 108 -0.03 8.58 -0.85
N GLN A 109 0.03 9.90 -0.66
CA GLN A 109 -0.99 10.66 0.09
C GLN A 109 -2.40 10.42 -0.47
N HIS A 110 -2.56 10.40 -1.80
CA HIS A 110 -3.83 10.09 -2.44
C HIS A 110 -4.27 8.64 -2.15
N ALA A 111 -3.35 7.67 -2.17
CA ALA A 111 -3.66 6.29 -1.80
C ALA A 111 -4.11 6.15 -0.33
N TYR A 112 -3.46 6.87 0.60
CA TYR A 112 -3.89 6.93 2.00
C TYR A 112 -5.28 7.55 2.15
N TRP A 113 -5.54 8.64 1.43
CA TRP A 113 -6.82 9.35 1.45
C TRP A 113 -7.97 8.48 0.91
N VAL A 114 -7.79 7.80 -0.23
CA VAL A 114 -8.83 6.90 -0.77
C VAL A 114 -8.97 5.66 0.10
N GLY A 115 -7.85 5.04 0.46
CA GLY A 115 -7.80 3.76 1.18
C GLY A 115 -8.39 3.80 2.58
N ARG A 116 -8.32 4.94 3.28
CA ARG A 116 -8.87 5.07 4.64
C ARG A 116 -10.40 4.95 4.70
N SER A 117 -11.09 5.06 3.57
CA SER A 117 -12.56 4.94 3.51
C SER A 117 -13.02 3.52 3.84
N ALA A 118 -14.05 3.38 4.69
CA ALA A 118 -14.65 2.08 5.05
C ALA A 118 -15.27 1.32 3.86
N GLY A 119 -15.50 2.00 2.73
CA GLY A 119 -16.00 1.38 1.51
C GLY A 119 -14.95 0.62 0.70
N GLN A 120 -13.68 0.58 1.13
CA GLN A 120 -12.60 -0.14 0.44
C GLN A 120 -12.34 -1.49 1.10
N ARG A 121 -11.93 -2.50 0.31
CA ARG A 121 -11.42 -3.77 0.86
C ARG A 121 -10.19 -3.48 1.73
N LEU A 122 -10.19 -3.95 2.97
CA LEU A 122 -9.17 -3.63 3.98
C LEU A 122 -9.03 -2.11 4.24
N GLY A 123 -10.12 -1.34 4.04
CA GLY A 123 -10.21 0.08 4.37
C GLY A 123 -10.66 0.36 5.81
N GLY A 124 -11.01 1.60 6.11
CA GLY A 124 -11.42 2.02 7.47
C GLY A 124 -10.25 2.23 8.44
N VAL A 125 -9.04 2.43 7.91
CA VAL A 125 -7.79 2.53 8.65
C VAL A 125 -7.04 3.77 8.16
N ALA A 126 -6.66 4.65 9.07
CA ALA A 126 -5.76 5.74 8.73
C ALA A 126 -4.33 5.23 8.56
N ALA A 127 -3.59 5.83 7.63
CA ALA A 127 -2.15 5.65 7.59
C ALA A 127 -1.57 6.50 8.72
N HIS A 128 -1.02 5.91 9.78
CA HIS A 128 -0.47 6.66 10.92
C HIS A 128 0.65 5.90 11.62
N LEU A 129 1.47 6.63 12.37
CA LEU A 129 2.52 6.10 13.23
C LEU A 129 2.30 6.62 14.65
N TYR A 130 1.97 5.72 15.56
CA TYR A 130 1.75 6.00 16.97
C TYR A 130 2.90 5.44 17.81
N ALA A 131 3.45 6.26 18.71
CA ALA A 131 4.49 5.85 19.65
C ALA A 131 4.22 6.34 21.08
N GLU A 132 4.74 5.58 22.05
CA GLU A 132 4.68 5.86 23.47
C GLU A 132 6.07 5.95 24.08
N PHE A 133 6.28 6.91 24.98
CA PHE A 133 7.55 7.11 25.69
C PHE A 133 7.34 7.19 27.19
N ASP A 134 8.07 6.39 27.96
CA ASP A 134 8.15 6.50 29.41
C ASP A 134 9.32 7.39 29.82
N HIS A 135 9.04 8.43 30.58
CA HIS A 135 10.05 9.27 31.22
C HIS A 135 9.94 9.14 32.74
N ALA A 136 11.07 8.88 33.39
CA ALA A 136 11.19 8.88 34.84
C ALA A 136 12.22 9.94 35.25
N PRO A 137 11.85 10.92 36.09
CA PRO A 137 12.72 12.04 36.39
C PRO A 137 13.91 11.64 37.27
N THR A 138 15.01 12.37 37.11
CA THR A 138 16.21 12.31 37.95
C THR A 138 16.66 13.72 38.32
N ASP A 139 17.65 13.85 39.22
CA ASP A 139 18.22 15.17 39.56
C ASP A 139 18.83 15.90 38.35
N ALA A 140 19.29 15.16 37.33
CA ALA A 140 19.88 15.71 36.11
C ALA A 140 18.88 15.86 34.95
N ASP A 141 17.72 15.20 35.05
CA ASP A 141 16.68 15.14 34.02
C ASP A 141 15.30 15.31 34.68
N PRO A 142 14.82 16.56 34.86
CA PRO A 142 13.60 16.84 35.60
C PRO A 142 12.35 16.33 34.85
N ALA A 143 11.25 16.21 35.59
CA ALA A 143 9.96 15.80 35.03
C ALA A 143 9.54 16.65 33.82
N ILE A 144 8.87 16.02 32.86
CA ILE A 144 8.38 16.71 31.66
C ILE A 144 7.38 17.81 32.05
N ASP A 145 7.67 19.05 31.67
CA ASP A 145 6.78 20.21 31.89
C ASP A 145 5.74 20.28 30.76
N PRO A 146 4.43 20.12 31.06
CA PRO A 146 3.39 20.16 30.04
C PRO A 146 3.32 21.47 29.25
N ASN A 147 3.61 22.61 29.88
CA ASN A 147 3.57 23.91 29.20
C ASN A 147 4.76 24.08 28.25
N LYS A 148 5.95 23.60 28.66
CA LYS A 148 7.14 23.60 27.81
C LYS A 148 6.97 22.67 26.61
N LEU A 149 6.36 21.50 26.83
CA LEU A 149 6.02 20.55 25.77
C LEU A 149 5.00 21.16 24.80
N LYS A 150 3.93 21.76 25.31
CA LYS A 150 2.95 22.46 24.49
C LYS A 150 3.60 23.55 23.64
N PHE A 151 4.46 24.38 24.23
CA PHE A 151 5.19 25.42 23.49
C PHE A 151 6.06 24.83 22.36
N ALA A 152 6.76 23.72 22.61
CA ALA A 152 7.56 23.06 21.59
C ALA A 152 6.70 22.51 20.44
N LEU A 153 5.53 21.94 20.74
CA LEU A 153 4.55 21.51 19.74
C LEU A 153 4.01 22.69 18.91
N GLU A 154 3.77 23.85 19.53
CA GLU A 154 3.38 25.08 18.82
C GLU A 154 4.47 25.52 17.82
N ARG A 155 5.75 25.39 18.19
CA ARG A 155 6.87 25.70 17.27
C ARG A 155 6.96 24.72 16.11
N LEU A 156 6.68 23.44 16.34
CA LEU A 156 6.65 22.44 15.26
C LEU A 156 5.56 22.76 14.25
N LEU A 157 4.34 23.05 14.72
CA LEU A 157 3.23 23.44 13.84
C LEU A 157 3.59 24.66 13.02
N GLU A 158 4.20 25.70 13.61
CA GLU A 158 4.61 26.88 12.87
C GLU A 158 5.67 26.55 11.80
N ARG A 159 6.65 25.71 12.14
CA ARG A 159 7.78 25.36 11.28
C ARG A 159 7.40 24.48 10.10
N HIS A 160 6.57 23.47 10.32
CA HIS A 160 6.27 22.43 9.34
C HIS A 160 4.84 22.59 8.83
N GLU A 161 4.68 23.10 7.60
CA GLU A 161 3.36 23.40 7.05
C GLU A 161 2.45 22.17 6.94
N THR A 162 3.04 20.99 6.71
CA THR A 162 2.34 19.71 6.57
C THR A 162 1.58 19.31 7.83
N LEU A 163 2.01 19.75 9.00
CA LEU A 163 1.27 19.54 10.26
C LEU A 163 0.02 20.42 10.41
N ARG A 164 -0.18 21.37 9.49
CA ARG A 164 -1.35 22.25 9.40
C ARG A 164 -2.08 22.09 8.07
N THR A 165 -1.78 21.04 7.33
CA THR A 165 -2.39 20.78 6.03
C THR A 165 -3.67 19.99 6.22
N ARG A 166 -4.78 20.52 5.70
CA ARG A 166 -6.02 19.77 5.56
C ARG A 166 -6.14 19.17 4.16
N ILE A 167 -6.88 18.07 4.06
CA ILE A 167 -7.22 17.43 2.78
C ILE A 167 -8.66 17.76 2.42
N THR A 168 -8.88 18.31 1.24
CA THR A 168 -10.21 18.70 0.78
C THR A 168 -10.98 17.50 0.21
N SER A 169 -12.30 17.63 0.10
CA SER A 169 -13.16 16.57 -0.43
C SER A 169 -12.89 16.21 -1.90
N ASP A 170 -12.22 17.08 -2.65
CA ASP A 170 -11.76 16.83 -4.02
C ASP A 170 -10.32 16.29 -4.10
N GLY A 171 -9.72 15.91 -2.96
CA GLY A 171 -8.40 15.28 -2.92
C GLY A 171 -7.25 16.25 -3.17
N LYS A 172 -7.39 17.51 -2.73
CA LYS A 172 -6.31 18.51 -2.72
C LYS A 172 -5.84 18.78 -1.30
N GLN A 173 -4.70 19.45 -1.17
CA GLN A 173 -4.13 19.86 0.10
C GLN A 173 -4.13 21.39 0.23
N GLU A 174 -4.58 21.87 1.39
CA GLU A 174 -4.65 23.28 1.75
C GLU A 174 -3.98 23.50 3.11
N VAL A 175 -3.07 24.47 3.18
CA VAL A 175 -2.32 24.75 4.40
C VAL A 175 -3.06 25.79 5.22
N LEU A 176 -3.49 25.42 6.42
CA LEU A 176 -4.14 26.33 7.33
C LEU A 176 -3.12 27.32 7.93
N PRO A 177 -3.42 28.63 7.99
CA PRO A 177 -2.49 29.62 8.53
C PRO A 177 -2.20 29.40 10.02
N LYS A 178 -3.15 28.81 10.75
CA LYS A 178 -3.03 28.48 12.16
C LYS A 178 -3.88 27.27 12.51
N LEU A 179 -3.32 26.39 13.33
CA LEU A 179 -4.02 25.27 13.95
C LEU A 179 -3.75 25.29 15.46
N SER A 180 -4.74 24.88 16.26
CA SER A 180 -4.54 24.72 17.70
C SER A 180 -3.76 23.43 17.97
N VAL A 181 -2.87 23.42 18.96
CA VAL A 181 -2.11 22.20 19.28
C VAL A 181 -3.06 21.10 19.78
N PRO A 182 -3.06 19.91 19.16
CA PRO A 182 -3.84 18.76 19.61
C PRO A 182 -3.13 18.07 20.79
N PHE A 183 -3.08 18.74 21.95
CA PHE A 183 -2.36 18.28 23.14
C PHE A 183 -3.26 18.17 24.38
N ILE A 184 -3.34 16.97 24.94
CA ILE A 184 -4.13 16.64 26.13
C ILE A 184 -3.21 16.21 27.27
N VAL A 185 -3.53 16.63 28.50
CA VAL A 185 -2.81 16.18 29.71
C VAL A 185 -3.76 15.39 30.59
N HIS A 186 -3.36 14.16 30.94
CA HIS A 186 -4.07 13.29 31.86
C HIS A 186 -3.34 13.25 33.20
N ASP A 187 -4.00 13.59 34.30
CA ASP A 187 -3.39 13.55 35.63
C ASP A 187 -3.81 12.28 36.38
N MET A 188 -2.89 11.32 36.46
CA MET A 188 -3.09 10.04 37.13
C MET A 188 -2.28 9.94 38.43
N ARG A 189 -1.75 11.05 38.94
CA ARG A 189 -0.97 11.09 40.19
C ARG A 189 -1.84 10.66 41.37
N GLY A 190 -1.28 9.84 42.25
CA GLY A 190 -1.97 9.36 43.45
C GLY A 190 -3.06 8.29 43.19
N GLN A 191 -3.27 7.88 41.93
CA GLN A 191 -4.12 6.74 41.60
C GLN A 191 -3.42 5.41 41.92
N SER A 192 -4.21 4.33 42.04
CA SER A 192 -3.64 2.99 42.22
C SER A 192 -3.01 2.48 40.92
N ALA A 193 -2.03 1.59 41.04
CA ALA A 193 -1.32 1.03 39.88
C ALA A 193 -2.28 0.36 38.86
N ALA A 194 -3.32 -0.33 39.33
CA ALA A 194 -4.32 -0.95 38.44
C ALA A 194 -5.07 0.09 37.61
N VAL A 195 -5.55 1.17 38.24
CA VAL A 195 -6.28 2.24 37.56
C VAL A 195 -5.38 2.97 36.55
N VAL A 196 -4.10 3.17 36.89
CA VAL A 196 -3.11 3.74 35.96
C VAL A 196 -2.92 2.83 34.74
N GLN A 197 -2.73 1.53 34.95
CA GLN A 197 -2.52 0.58 33.85
C GLN A 197 -3.75 0.50 32.93
N ASP A 198 -4.95 0.43 33.50
CA ASP A 198 -6.20 0.44 32.71
C ASP A 198 -6.35 1.73 31.88
N HIS A 199 -5.98 2.88 32.47
CA HIS A 199 -6.03 4.16 31.77
C HIS A 199 -5.01 4.25 30.63
N LEU A 200 -3.76 3.84 30.86
CA LEU A 200 -2.72 3.81 29.83
C LEU A 200 -3.08 2.84 28.70
N ALA A 201 -3.65 1.68 29.03
CA ALA A 201 -4.15 0.72 28.04
C ALA A 201 -5.31 1.28 27.22
N ASN A 202 -6.22 2.05 27.84
CA ASN A 202 -7.30 2.71 27.13
C ASN A 202 -6.80 3.81 26.18
N ILE A 203 -5.83 4.64 26.60
CA ILE A 203 -5.21 5.63 25.69
C ILE A 203 -4.53 4.91 24.53
N ARG A 204 -3.77 3.83 24.80
CA ARG A 204 -3.16 3.01 23.75
C ARG A 204 -4.19 2.48 22.76
N ASP A 205 -5.31 1.92 23.24
CA ASP A 205 -6.34 1.38 22.34
C ASP A 205 -6.94 2.47 21.45
N ILE A 206 -7.22 3.66 21.99
CA ILE A 206 -7.74 4.80 21.23
C ILE A 206 -6.70 5.27 20.20
N PHE A 207 -5.47 5.57 20.64
CA PHE A 207 -4.43 6.13 19.77
C PHE A 207 -3.94 5.13 18.73
N SER A 208 -3.97 3.83 19.03
CA SER A 208 -3.64 2.79 18.05
C SER A 208 -4.76 2.50 17.06
N HIS A 209 -5.96 3.09 17.17
CA HIS A 209 -7.07 2.77 16.24
C HIS A 209 -7.88 3.99 15.80
N GLN A 210 -7.43 5.19 16.17
CA GLN A 210 -8.06 6.42 15.73
C GLN A 210 -7.78 6.70 14.26
N ALA A 211 -8.73 7.36 13.60
CA ALA A 211 -8.52 7.99 12.32
C ALA A 211 -8.67 9.50 12.55
N LEU A 212 -7.58 10.25 12.42
CA LEU A 212 -7.59 11.69 12.62
C LEU A 212 -8.41 12.39 11.52
N ASP A 213 -9.03 13.52 11.88
CA ASP A 213 -9.87 14.32 10.97
C ASP A 213 -9.01 15.21 10.05
N ILE A 214 -8.46 14.58 9.02
CA ILE A 214 -7.61 15.23 8.03
C ILE A 214 -8.36 16.31 7.22
N ASP A 215 -9.69 16.25 7.16
CA ASP A 215 -10.51 17.26 6.47
C ASP A 215 -10.50 18.60 7.24
N SER A 216 -10.32 18.53 8.56
CA SER A 216 -10.14 19.68 9.45
C SER A 216 -8.65 20.03 9.67
N GLY A 217 -7.72 19.30 9.06
CA GLY A 217 -6.27 19.48 9.24
C GLY A 217 -5.70 18.82 10.48
N GLU A 218 -6.44 17.92 11.13
CA GLU A 218 -5.94 17.13 12.25
C GLU A 218 -5.08 15.98 11.72
N VAL A 219 -3.76 16.17 11.71
CA VAL A 219 -2.77 15.18 11.24
C VAL A 219 -1.79 14.74 12.33
N MET A 220 -1.99 15.23 13.56
CA MET A 220 -1.19 14.88 14.73
C MET A 220 -2.09 14.85 15.96
N SER A 221 -1.82 13.95 16.91
CA SER A 221 -2.50 13.88 18.20
C SER A 221 -1.49 13.56 19.30
N VAL A 222 -1.52 14.33 20.39
CA VAL A 222 -0.53 14.22 21.47
C VAL A 222 -1.22 14.16 22.82
N ALA A 223 -0.83 13.21 23.67
CA ALA A 223 -1.24 13.18 25.06
C ALA A 223 -0.05 12.97 26.01
N LEU A 224 -0.09 13.61 27.18
CA LEU A 224 0.87 13.40 28.26
C LEU A 224 0.13 12.92 29.51
N THR A 225 0.45 11.72 29.97
CA THR A 225 -0.07 11.19 31.23
C THR A 225 0.94 11.45 32.35
N LEU A 226 0.53 12.21 33.37
CA LEU A 226 1.32 12.49 34.57
C LEU A 226 1.13 11.37 35.60
N LEU A 227 2.24 10.82 36.08
CA LEU A 227 2.28 9.72 37.03
C LEU A 227 2.91 10.17 38.36
N THR A 228 2.73 9.34 39.39
CA THR A 228 3.34 9.55 40.71
C THR A 228 4.86 9.66 40.59
N ASP A 229 5.50 10.38 41.52
CA ASP A 229 6.95 10.64 41.55
C ASP A 229 7.50 11.46 40.35
N GLY A 230 6.61 12.11 39.59
CA GLY A 230 6.97 12.96 38.46
C GLY A 230 7.27 12.20 37.17
N ALA A 231 7.08 10.88 37.16
CA ALA A 231 7.14 10.08 35.93
C ALA A 231 6.02 10.49 34.97
N THR A 232 6.22 10.27 33.67
CA THR A 232 5.24 10.58 32.64
C THR A 232 5.23 9.52 31.53
N ARG A 233 4.09 9.40 30.85
CA ARG A 233 3.94 8.68 29.58
C ARG A 233 3.53 9.68 28.51
N LEU A 234 4.38 9.88 27.49
CA LEU A 234 4.04 10.63 26.29
C LEU A 234 3.42 9.69 25.25
N HIS A 235 2.34 10.14 24.61
CA HIS A 235 1.64 9.48 23.51
C HIS A 235 1.69 10.43 22.31
N LEU A 236 2.25 9.98 21.18
CA LEU A 236 2.36 10.78 19.96
C LEU A 236 1.88 9.95 18.78
N ASP A 237 0.82 10.42 18.12
CA ASP A 237 0.30 9.87 16.88
C ASP A 237 0.40 10.91 15.76
N VAL A 238 0.86 10.48 14.58
CA VAL A 238 0.98 11.33 13.39
C VAL A 238 0.38 10.57 12.20
N ASP A 239 -0.57 11.21 11.52
CA ASP A 239 -1.13 10.70 10.27
C ASP A 239 -0.06 10.80 9.18
N MET A 240 0.27 9.66 8.57
CA MET A 240 1.35 9.54 7.59
C MET A 240 1.03 10.27 6.29
N ILE A 241 -0.20 10.76 6.10
CA ILE A 241 -0.52 11.69 5.02
C ILE A 241 0.30 12.99 5.13
N ALA A 242 0.69 13.39 6.35
CA ALA A 242 1.49 14.59 6.60
C ALA A 242 3.00 14.30 6.71
N ALA A 243 3.39 13.08 7.06
CA ALA A 243 4.78 12.74 7.35
C ALA A 243 5.09 11.26 7.06
N ASP A 244 6.15 10.99 6.29
CA ASP A 244 6.73 9.64 6.23
C ASP A 244 7.56 9.30 7.49
N ALA A 245 8.12 8.08 7.56
CA ALA A 245 8.91 7.63 8.71
C ALA A 245 10.18 8.48 8.95
N VAL A 246 10.81 9.00 7.89
CA VAL A 246 11.97 9.88 7.99
C VAL A 246 11.54 11.25 8.53
N SER A 247 10.40 11.75 8.06
CA SER A 247 9.76 12.98 8.53
C SER A 247 9.33 12.88 9.97
N TYR A 248 8.80 11.75 10.42
CA TYR A 248 8.48 11.50 11.83
C TYR A 248 9.72 11.65 12.72
N ARG A 249 10.87 11.14 12.27
CA ARG A 249 12.14 11.33 12.98
C ARG A 249 12.60 12.79 13.01
N ILE A 250 12.42 13.53 11.92
CA ILE A 250 12.70 14.98 11.87
C ILE A 250 11.83 15.71 12.89
N LEU A 251 10.53 15.40 12.93
CA LEU A 251 9.57 15.97 13.88
C LEU A 251 10.00 15.74 15.33
N LEU A 252 10.36 14.52 15.68
CA LEU A 252 10.84 14.18 17.02
C LEU A 252 12.15 14.89 17.39
N THR A 253 13.06 15.01 16.43
CA THR A 253 14.34 15.71 16.63
C THR A 253 14.13 17.20 16.88
N ASP A 254 13.27 17.84 16.07
CA ASP A 254 12.90 19.24 16.25
C ASP A 254 12.14 19.45 17.57
N LEU A 255 11.25 18.52 17.95
CA LEU A 255 10.53 18.54 19.23
C LEU A 255 11.50 18.58 20.40
N ALA A 256 12.43 17.63 20.42
CA ALA A 256 13.41 17.48 21.49
C ALA A 256 14.35 18.69 21.57
N ALA A 257 14.77 19.24 20.42
CA ALA A 257 15.63 20.42 20.36
C ALA A 257 14.95 21.67 20.95
N VAL A 258 13.71 21.96 20.54
CA VAL A 258 12.94 23.11 21.03
C VAL A 258 12.55 22.93 22.49
N TYR A 259 12.13 21.71 22.87
CA TYR A 259 11.82 21.43 24.27
C TYR A 259 13.07 21.58 25.14
N GLY A 260 14.23 21.07 24.73
CA GLY A 260 15.48 21.20 25.47
C GLY A 260 15.91 22.66 25.66
N SER A 261 15.77 23.46 24.61
CA SER A 261 16.12 24.89 24.59
C SER A 261 14.99 25.75 24.01
N PRO A 262 14.03 26.24 24.82
CA PRO A 262 12.87 27.00 24.32
C PRO A 262 13.21 28.31 23.59
N SER A 263 14.41 28.85 23.81
CA SER A 263 14.92 30.03 23.09
C SER A 263 15.57 29.70 21.74
N LEU A 264 15.68 28.41 21.39
CA LEU A 264 16.24 27.96 20.12
C LEU A 264 15.28 28.30 18.98
N ASN A 265 15.76 29.09 18.03
CA ASN A 265 15.08 29.28 16.75
C ASN A 265 15.66 28.29 15.74
N LEU A 266 14.86 27.34 15.30
CA LEU A 266 15.27 26.42 14.24
C LEU A 266 15.43 27.17 12.91
N PRO A 267 16.37 26.79 12.03
CA PRO A 267 16.63 27.51 10.77
C PRO A 267 15.42 27.54 9.86
N THR A 268 15.04 28.70 9.31
CA THR A 268 13.93 28.82 8.35
C THR A 268 14.12 27.88 7.17
N LEU A 269 13.04 27.22 6.74
CA LEU A 269 13.04 26.32 5.59
C LEU A 269 12.82 27.14 4.31
N GLY A 270 13.69 26.96 3.32
CA GLY A 270 13.58 27.57 1.99
C GLY A 270 12.78 26.75 0.98
N LEU A 271 12.31 25.57 1.38
CA LEU A 271 11.50 24.65 0.58
C LEU A 271 10.38 24.11 1.46
N ASN A 272 9.19 23.97 0.89
CA ASN A 272 8.11 23.23 1.52
C ASN A 272 7.74 21.99 0.70
N TYR A 273 6.94 21.11 1.30
CA TYR A 273 6.54 19.84 0.65
C TYR A 273 5.66 20.09 -0.59
N ARG A 274 4.77 21.09 -0.57
CA ARG A 274 3.97 21.43 -1.76
C ARG A 274 4.83 21.87 -2.94
N ASP A 275 5.90 22.62 -2.66
CA ASP A 275 6.84 23.13 -3.66
C ASP A 275 7.65 21.98 -4.26
N TYR A 276 8.01 21.01 -3.41
CA TYR A 276 8.63 19.76 -3.84
C TYR A 276 7.73 18.96 -4.81
N LEU A 277 6.44 18.83 -4.52
CA LEU A 277 5.49 18.15 -5.42
C LEU A 277 5.31 18.90 -6.75
N ALA A 278 5.35 20.23 -6.75
CA ALA A 278 5.27 21.03 -7.96
C ALA A 278 6.55 20.91 -8.82
N GLY A 279 7.73 20.94 -8.18
CA GLY A 279 9.03 20.93 -8.86
C GLY A 279 9.49 19.56 -9.39
N THR A 280 8.93 18.46 -8.88
CA THR A 280 9.33 17.09 -9.29
C THR A 280 8.85 16.66 -10.68
N LYS A 281 7.92 17.40 -11.29
CA LYS A 281 7.36 17.06 -12.62
C LYS A 281 8.37 17.21 -13.77
N SER A 282 9.27 18.20 -13.72
CA SER A 282 10.23 18.44 -14.79
C SER A 282 11.49 17.56 -14.62
N GLY A 283 11.69 16.59 -15.54
CA GLY A 283 12.93 15.79 -15.63
C GLY A 283 12.84 14.33 -15.15
N GLN A 284 11.70 13.89 -14.59
CA GLN A 284 11.46 12.49 -14.22
C GLN A 284 10.66 11.70 -15.26
N GLU A 285 10.01 12.37 -16.21
CA GLU A 285 9.09 11.75 -17.17
C GLU A 285 9.75 10.66 -18.03
N GLN A 286 10.96 10.91 -18.55
CA GLN A 286 11.65 9.93 -19.38
C GLN A 286 12.02 8.66 -18.60
N ARG A 287 12.50 8.80 -17.35
CA ARG A 287 12.84 7.66 -16.49
C ARG A 287 11.59 6.85 -16.12
N THR A 288 10.51 7.56 -15.78
CA THR A 288 9.22 6.96 -15.47
C THR A 288 8.68 6.18 -16.68
N ARG A 289 8.80 6.73 -17.89
CA ARG A 289 8.41 6.05 -19.14
C ARG A 289 9.22 4.77 -19.38
N LEU A 290 10.54 4.82 -19.27
CA LEU A 290 11.42 3.64 -19.45
C LEU A 290 11.14 2.57 -18.38
N ALA A 291 10.90 2.99 -17.14
CA ALA A 291 10.49 2.08 -16.07
C ALA A 291 9.13 1.44 -16.38
N ALA A 292 8.14 2.21 -16.85
CA ALA A 292 6.83 1.71 -17.25
C ALA A 292 6.94 0.65 -18.36
N GLU A 293 7.72 0.91 -19.41
CA GLU A 293 7.96 -0.05 -20.51
C GLU A 293 8.56 -1.37 -19.99
N THR A 294 9.47 -1.30 -19.02
CA THR A 294 10.09 -2.48 -18.41
C THR A 294 9.07 -3.29 -17.59
N TRP A 295 8.24 -2.61 -16.81
CA TRP A 295 7.18 -3.27 -16.04
C TRP A 295 6.12 -3.90 -16.95
N GLN A 296 5.70 -3.20 -18.02
CA GLN A 296 4.74 -3.70 -18.99
C GLN A 296 5.14 -5.05 -19.60
N GLN A 297 6.43 -5.24 -19.90
CA GLN A 297 6.94 -6.53 -20.42
C GLN A 297 6.80 -7.68 -19.41
N ARG A 298 6.74 -7.38 -18.11
CA ARG A 298 6.67 -8.35 -17.02
C ARG A 298 5.26 -8.60 -16.49
N LEU A 299 4.32 -7.67 -16.70
CA LEU A 299 2.94 -7.79 -16.20
C LEU A 299 2.28 -9.15 -16.54
N PRO A 300 2.44 -9.75 -17.73
CA PRO A 300 1.82 -11.04 -18.05
C PRO A 300 2.29 -12.22 -17.17
N THR A 301 3.47 -12.12 -16.58
CA THR A 301 4.05 -13.18 -15.73
C THR A 301 4.11 -12.79 -14.26
N LEU A 302 3.70 -11.57 -13.91
CA LEU A 302 3.80 -11.05 -12.56
C LEU A 302 2.70 -11.68 -11.69
N PRO A 303 3.05 -12.23 -10.51
CA PRO A 303 2.07 -12.86 -9.62
C PRO A 303 1.21 -11.81 -8.88
N GLY A 304 0.19 -12.28 -8.16
CA GLY A 304 -0.55 -11.43 -7.20
C GLY A 304 0.12 -11.42 -5.83
N ALA A 305 -0.59 -10.91 -4.81
CA ALA A 305 -0.20 -11.05 -3.41
C ALA A 305 -0.18 -12.51 -2.91
N PRO A 306 0.53 -12.82 -1.81
CA PRO A 306 0.37 -14.10 -1.13
C PRO A 306 -1.07 -14.22 -0.61
N ILE A 307 -1.62 -15.43 -0.72
CA ILE A 307 -3.01 -15.71 -0.32
C ILE A 307 -2.98 -16.35 1.06
N LEU A 308 -2.99 -15.51 2.08
CA LEU A 308 -3.02 -15.94 3.48
C LEU A 308 -4.43 -16.38 3.90
N PRO A 309 -4.58 -17.24 4.92
CA PRO A 309 -5.90 -17.61 5.41
C PRO A 309 -6.58 -16.41 6.08
N GLU A 310 -7.53 -15.83 5.36
CA GLU A 310 -8.37 -14.74 5.84
C GLU A 310 -9.61 -15.28 6.59
N ARG A 311 -10.16 -14.46 7.49
CA ARG A 311 -11.45 -14.71 8.13
C ARG A 311 -12.53 -14.57 7.06
N ILE A 312 -13.38 -15.58 6.96
CA ILE A 312 -14.49 -15.62 5.98
C ILE A 312 -15.77 -15.04 6.60
N GLU A 313 -15.87 -14.98 7.92
CA GLU A 313 -17.00 -14.40 8.63
C GLU A 313 -17.06 -12.88 8.47
N ALA A 314 -18.26 -12.33 8.25
CA ALA A 314 -18.45 -10.91 8.07
C ALA A 314 -18.17 -10.17 9.38
N THR A 315 -17.19 -9.27 9.32
CA THR A 315 -16.99 -8.26 10.36
C THR A 315 -18.21 -7.32 10.37
N PRO A 316 -18.80 -6.99 11.53
CA PRO A 316 -19.92 -6.06 11.58
C PRO A 316 -19.59 -4.74 10.87
N GLU A 317 -20.53 -4.18 10.10
CA GLU A 317 -20.30 -2.96 9.29
C GLU A 317 -19.76 -1.75 10.09
N ASN A 318 -20.06 -1.70 11.39
CA ASN A 318 -19.62 -0.63 12.29
C ASN A 318 -18.41 -1.00 13.17
N ALA A 319 -17.81 -2.17 12.97
CA ALA A 319 -16.64 -2.54 13.76
C ALA A 319 -15.44 -1.71 13.30
N THR A 320 -14.78 -1.05 14.24
CA THR A 320 -13.49 -0.44 13.97
C THR A 320 -12.48 -1.54 13.71
N PRO A 321 -11.77 -1.53 12.58
CA PRO A 321 -10.73 -2.51 12.32
C PRO A 321 -9.74 -2.56 13.51
N ARG A 322 -9.25 -3.75 13.91
CA ARG A 322 -8.19 -3.90 14.95
C ARG A 322 -6.82 -4.38 14.44
N VAL A 323 -5.74 -3.65 14.73
CA VAL A 323 -4.36 -4.08 14.40
C VAL A 323 -3.65 -4.45 15.68
N ALA A 324 -2.93 -5.56 15.65
CA ALA A 324 -2.08 -5.97 16.75
C ALA A 324 -0.62 -6.03 16.30
N ARG A 325 0.28 -5.74 17.24
CA ARG A 325 1.72 -5.85 17.04
C ARG A 325 2.27 -7.11 17.69
N ARG A 326 3.09 -7.84 16.94
CA ARG A 326 4.03 -8.85 17.45
C ARG A 326 5.45 -8.36 17.21
N HIS A 327 6.39 -8.66 18.10
CA HIS A 327 7.76 -8.20 17.93
C HIS A 327 8.79 -9.17 18.50
N LEU A 328 9.99 -9.06 17.96
CA LEU A 328 11.19 -9.79 18.32
C LEU A 328 12.32 -8.78 18.38
N TRP A 329 12.88 -8.59 19.55
CA TRP A 329 14.11 -7.82 19.72
C TRP A 329 15.30 -8.77 19.75
N LEU A 330 16.24 -8.56 18.82
CA LEU A 330 17.53 -9.23 18.79
C LEU A 330 18.55 -8.34 19.49
N ALA A 331 19.17 -8.88 20.54
CA ALA A 331 20.20 -8.18 21.29
C ALA A 331 21.39 -7.78 20.40
N PRO A 332 22.22 -6.81 20.80
CA PRO A 332 23.37 -6.36 20.02
C PRO A 332 24.28 -7.50 19.54
N GLU A 333 24.50 -8.54 20.37
CA GLU A 333 25.31 -9.70 19.99
C GLU A 333 24.68 -10.52 18.85
N GLN A 334 23.35 -10.67 18.86
CA GLN A 334 22.62 -11.37 17.81
C GLN A 334 22.58 -10.55 16.52
N LYS A 335 22.40 -9.23 16.62
CA LYS A 335 22.54 -8.30 15.49
C LYS A 335 23.92 -8.42 14.86
N HIS A 336 24.99 -8.36 15.66
CA HIS A 336 26.36 -8.50 15.15
C HIS A 336 26.59 -9.83 14.45
N ARG A 337 26.16 -10.95 15.02
CA ARG A 337 26.25 -12.27 14.35
C ARG A 337 25.50 -12.30 13.02
N LEU A 338 24.28 -11.80 12.98
CA LEU A 338 23.49 -11.74 11.74
C LEU A 338 24.18 -10.89 10.68
N THR A 339 24.71 -9.72 11.07
CA THR A 339 25.47 -8.83 10.19
C THR A 339 26.74 -9.51 9.68
N ASP A 340 27.50 -10.19 10.54
CA ASP A 340 28.73 -10.88 10.16
C ASP A 340 28.46 -12.01 9.15
N ILE A 341 27.45 -12.84 9.40
CA ILE A 341 27.10 -13.94 8.49
C ILE A 341 26.55 -13.40 7.17
N ALA A 342 25.70 -12.36 7.20
CA ALA A 342 25.20 -11.72 5.97
C ALA A 342 26.36 -11.14 5.14
N ARG A 343 27.28 -10.43 5.79
CA ARG A 343 28.51 -9.88 5.21
C ARG A 343 29.38 -10.96 4.57
N GLN A 344 29.65 -12.07 5.28
CA GLN A 344 30.43 -13.20 4.76
C GLN A 344 29.80 -13.85 3.52
N ASN A 345 28.48 -13.73 3.35
CA ASN A 345 27.75 -14.29 2.23
C ASN A 345 27.49 -13.29 1.09
N GLY A 346 27.93 -12.02 1.24
CA GLY A 346 27.74 -10.95 0.28
C GLY A 346 26.30 -10.46 0.17
N VAL A 347 25.52 -10.58 1.25
CA VAL A 347 24.10 -10.20 1.31
C VAL A 347 23.82 -9.22 2.45
N THR A 348 22.69 -8.52 2.37
CA THR A 348 22.27 -7.54 3.38
C THR A 348 21.39 -8.19 4.45
N VAL A 349 21.45 -7.66 5.68
CA VAL A 349 20.57 -8.08 6.79
C VAL A 349 19.09 -7.93 6.40
N ALA A 350 18.73 -6.84 5.73
CA ALA A 350 17.38 -6.60 5.24
C ALA A 350 16.87 -7.74 4.35
N MET A 351 17.66 -8.17 3.36
CA MET A 351 17.27 -9.26 2.45
C MET A 351 17.29 -10.63 3.13
N THR A 352 18.15 -10.84 4.13
CA THR A 352 18.11 -12.05 4.97
C THR A 352 16.78 -12.14 5.72
N VAL A 353 16.36 -11.07 6.40
CA VAL A 353 15.08 -11.02 7.12
C VAL A 353 13.89 -11.13 6.17
N ALA A 354 13.93 -10.44 5.02
CA ALA A 354 12.91 -10.54 3.98
C ALA A 354 12.75 -11.98 3.44
N THR A 355 13.86 -12.72 3.35
CA THR A 355 13.85 -14.12 2.91
C THR A 355 13.20 -15.02 3.95
N VAL A 356 13.52 -14.85 5.23
CA VAL A 356 12.84 -15.59 6.31
C VAL A 356 11.34 -15.29 6.31
N LEU A 357 10.95 -14.02 6.19
CA LEU A 357 9.55 -13.62 6.04
C LEU A 357 8.89 -14.31 4.85
N SER A 358 9.55 -14.31 3.69
CA SER A 358 9.04 -14.90 2.45
C SER A 358 8.81 -16.40 2.58
N GLU A 359 9.76 -17.15 3.15
CA GLU A 359 9.64 -18.60 3.36
C GLU A 359 8.49 -18.93 4.34
N VAL A 360 8.31 -18.13 5.40
CA VAL A 360 7.21 -18.30 6.37
C VAL A 360 5.85 -17.93 5.79
N VAL A 361 5.73 -16.77 5.14
CA VAL A 361 4.52 -16.32 4.45
C VAL A 361 4.14 -17.32 3.36
N GLY A 362 5.10 -17.82 2.59
CA GLY A 362 4.90 -18.83 1.57
C GLY A 362 4.35 -20.15 2.11
N HIS A 363 4.70 -20.53 3.35
CA HIS A 363 4.16 -21.73 4.00
C HIS A 363 2.66 -21.61 4.30
N TRP A 364 2.19 -20.41 4.62
CA TRP A 364 0.77 -20.10 4.85
C TRP A 364 0.06 -19.53 3.62
N SER A 365 0.75 -19.33 2.51
CA SER A 365 0.15 -18.86 1.26
C SER A 365 -0.45 -20.04 0.48
N ALA A 366 -1.61 -19.81 -0.15
CA ALA A 366 -2.15 -20.78 -1.11
C ALA A 366 -1.25 -20.92 -2.35
N THR A 367 -0.44 -19.91 -2.67
CA THR A 367 0.50 -19.84 -3.79
C THR A 367 1.96 -19.75 -3.31
N ASP A 368 2.90 -20.28 -4.09
CA ASP A 368 4.35 -20.22 -3.83
C ASP A 368 5.08 -19.18 -4.68
N HIS A 369 4.33 -18.38 -5.46
CA HIS A 369 4.81 -17.30 -6.31
C HIS A 369 3.93 -16.08 -6.08
N PHE A 370 4.49 -15.00 -5.50
CA PHE A 370 3.72 -13.84 -5.05
C PHE A 370 4.55 -12.55 -4.97
N LEU A 371 3.87 -11.42 -4.77
CA LEU A 371 4.47 -10.10 -4.57
C LEU A 371 4.50 -9.71 -3.09
N LEU A 372 5.63 -9.15 -2.65
CA LEU A 372 5.72 -8.33 -1.43
C LEU A 372 5.76 -6.85 -1.81
N ASN A 373 5.07 -6.02 -1.05
CA ASN A 373 5.19 -4.58 -1.14
C ASN A 373 6.38 -4.10 -0.32
N VAL A 374 7.36 -3.46 -0.93
CA VAL A 374 8.55 -2.94 -0.24
C VAL A 374 8.53 -1.41 -0.30
N PRO A 375 8.21 -0.72 0.81
CA PRO A 375 8.24 0.74 0.86
C PRO A 375 9.64 1.28 0.65
N MET A 376 9.72 2.40 -0.06
CA MET A 376 10.94 3.12 -0.37
C MET A 376 10.78 4.57 0.11
N PHE A 377 11.80 5.12 0.76
CA PHE A 377 11.79 6.50 1.24
C PHE A 377 12.66 7.36 0.32
N ASN A 378 12.05 8.03 -0.66
CA ASN A 378 12.78 8.70 -1.73
C ASN A 378 12.67 10.23 -1.66
N ARG A 379 13.64 10.86 -0.99
CA ARG A 379 13.83 12.31 -1.00
C ARG A 379 14.68 12.74 -2.19
N ALA A 380 14.06 12.79 -3.36
CA ALA A 380 14.73 13.25 -4.57
C ALA A 380 14.92 14.78 -4.54
N GLY A 381 16.06 15.30 -5.03
CA GLY A 381 16.29 16.75 -5.14
C GLY A 381 17.65 17.21 -4.63
N ASP A 382 18.01 18.43 -5.00
CA ASP A 382 19.28 19.09 -4.68
C ASP A 382 19.12 20.30 -3.75
N HIS A 383 17.87 20.64 -3.36
CA HIS A 383 17.61 21.75 -2.45
C HIS A 383 18.27 21.52 -1.07
N PRO A 384 18.96 22.52 -0.47
CA PRO A 384 19.68 22.37 0.79
C PRO A 384 18.82 21.90 1.98
N ASP A 385 17.54 22.21 1.97
CA ASP A 385 16.60 21.86 3.04
C ASP A 385 15.81 20.56 2.80
N ILE A 386 16.04 19.80 1.71
CA ILE A 386 15.26 18.58 1.40
C ILE A 386 15.26 17.54 2.53
N ASP A 387 16.38 17.43 3.24
CA ASP A 387 16.57 16.51 4.37
C ASP A 387 16.00 17.05 5.70
N ARG A 388 15.38 18.23 5.68
CA ARG A 388 14.81 18.93 6.85
C ARG A 388 13.30 19.15 6.76
N ILE A 389 12.71 19.02 5.57
CA ILE A 389 11.28 19.26 5.38
C ILE A 389 10.45 18.04 5.78
N VAL A 390 9.23 18.30 6.27
CA VAL A 390 8.27 17.27 6.67
C VAL A 390 7.23 17.07 5.57
N GLY A 391 6.99 15.81 5.19
CA GLY A 391 6.04 15.43 4.15
C GLY A 391 6.07 13.92 3.90
N ASP A 392 5.19 13.43 3.04
CA ASP A 392 5.17 12.03 2.62
C ASP A 392 6.04 11.82 1.36
N PHE A 393 7.26 11.32 1.53
CA PHE A 393 8.16 10.96 0.41
C PHE A 393 8.16 9.45 0.14
N SER A 394 7.13 8.75 0.64
CA SER A 394 7.03 7.32 0.51
C SER A 394 6.67 6.94 -0.91
N SER A 395 7.35 5.92 -1.42
CA SER A 395 6.95 5.16 -2.60
C SER A 395 7.08 3.67 -2.31
N SER A 396 6.92 2.82 -3.31
CA SER A 396 7.11 1.38 -3.11
C SER A 396 7.58 0.68 -4.39
N VAL A 397 8.11 -0.52 -4.20
CA VAL A 397 8.51 -1.45 -5.25
C VAL A 397 7.81 -2.80 -5.00
N MET A 398 7.33 -3.43 -6.07
CA MET A 398 6.74 -4.77 -6.01
C MET A 398 7.85 -5.82 -6.14
N LEU A 399 8.22 -6.45 -5.02
CA LEU A 399 9.26 -7.47 -4.99
C LEU A 399 8.66 -8.84 -5.28
N GLU A 400 9.09 -9.48 -6.37
CA GLU A 400 8.64 -10.82 -6.74
C GLU A 400 9.35 -11.90 -5.93
N ILE A 401 8.56 -12.77 -5.30
CA ILE A 401 8.99 -13.93 -4.52
C ILE A 401 8.63 -15.20 -5.28
N ASP A 402 9.62 -16.05 -5.57
CA ASP A 402 9.43 -17.35 -6.21
C ASP A 402 10.01 -18.48 -5.34
N LEU A 403 9.12 -19.26 -4.73
CA LEU A 403 9.43 -20.38 -3.85
C LEU A 403 9.19 -21.75 -4.50
N ARG A 404 8.83 -21.78 -5.79
CA ARG A 404 8.51 -23.02 -6.53
C ARG A 404 9.66 -24.03 -6.57
N LYS A 405 10.90 -23.54 -6.46
CA LYS A 405 12.11 -24.37 -6.41
C LYS A 405 12.70 -24.41 -5.00
N PRO A 406 13.05 -25.59 -4.47
CA PRO A 406 13.83 -25.67 -3.25
C PRO A 406 15.25 -25.17 -3.54
N LEU A 407 15.72 -24.21 -2.75
CA LEU A 407 17.07 -23.63 -2.82
C LEU A 407 17.68 -23.66 -1.42
N ALA A 408 19.01 -23.69 -1.33
CA ALA A 408 19.66 -23.37 -0.06
C ALA A 408 19.28 -21.94 0.36
N PHE A 409 19.19 -21.69 1.67
CA PHE A 409 18.77 -20.38 2.18
C PHE A 409 19.65 -19.25 1.63
N VAL A 410 20.97 -19.42 1.58
CA VAL A 410 21.89 -18.42 1.01
C VAL A 410 21.60 -18.11 -0.46
N ASP A 411 21.25 -19.12 -1.26
CA ASP A 411 20.93 -18.95 -2.67
C ASP A 411 19.59 -18.22 -2.85
N ARG A 412 18.63 -18.48 -1.96
CA ARG A 412 17.37 -17.74 -1.90
C ARG A 412 17.61 -16.26 -1.56
N VAL A 413 18.42 -15.97 -0.54
CA VAL A 413 18.73 -14.57 -0.15
C VAL A 413 19.41 -13.84 -1.29
N ARG A 414 20.38 -14.47 -1.97
CA ARG A 414 21.07 -13.87 -3.14
C ARG A 414 20.12 -13.63 -4.30
N ALA A 415 19.25 -14.58 -4.61
CA ALA A 415 18.25 -14.42 -5.67
C ALA A 415 17.28 -13.28 -5.35
N LEU A 416 16.81 -13.20 -4.10
CA LEU A 416 15.90 -12.15 -3.65
C LEU A 416 16.56 -10.77 -3.65
N GLN A 417 17.80 -10.66 -3.17
CA GLN A 417 18.56 -9.42 -3.19
C GLN A 417 18.80 -8.93 -4.63
N ASN A 418 19.23 -9.80 -5.53
CA ASN A 418 19.40 -9.46 -6.93
C ASN A 418 18.09 -9.02 -7.57
N ARG A 419 16.99 -9.65 -7.19
CA ARG A 419 15.67 -9.28 -7.67
C ARG A 419 15.24 -7.91 -7.17
N MET A 420 15.40 -7.65 -5.88
CA MET A 420 15.17 -6.33 -5.27
C MET A 420 16.00 -5.25 -5.96
N HIS A 421 17.27 -5.52 -6.25
CA HIS A 421 18.13 -4.57 -6.98
C HIS A 421 17.60 -4.25 -8.38
N SER A 422 17.17 -5.27 -9.12
CA SER A 422 16.57 -5.09 -10.45
C SER A 422 15.25 -4.32 -10.39
N ASP A 423 14.37 -4.66 -9.44
CA ASP A 423 13.07 -4.01 -9.31
C ASP A 423 13.21 -2.54 -8.85
N ALA A 424 14.11 -2.27 -7.91
CA ALA A 424 14.41 -0.92 -7.43
C ALA A 424 15.04 0.00 -8.50
N ALA A 425 15.67 -0.57 -9.54
CA ALA A 425 16.16 0.19 -10.70
C ALA A 425 15.04 0.98 -11.41
N HIS A 426 13.81 0.47 -11.31
CA HIS A 426 12.63 0.98 -11.99
C HIS A 426 11.62 1.59 -11.01
N ALA A 427 12.06 1.94 -9.79
CA ALA A 427 11.21 2.50 -8.74
C ALA A 427 10.62 3.89 -9.05
N SER A 428 11.01 4.52 -10.16
CA SER A 428 10.33 5.71 -10.68
C SER A 428 8.93 5.39 -11.22
N TYR A 429 8.66 4.13 -11.58
CA TYR A 429 7.31 3.63 -11.77
C TYR A 429 6.90 2.93 -10.47
N THR A 430 5.95 3.50 -9.75
CA THR A 430 5.71 3.11 -8.35
C THR A 430 5.02 1.75 -8.27
N GLY A 431 5.12 1.08 -7.11
CA GLY A 431 4.38 -0.15 -6.87
C GLY A 431 2.87 0.02 -7.06
N LEU A 432 2.30 1.19 -6.75
CA LEU A 432 0.90 1.50 -7.01
C LEU A 432 0.58 1.54 -8.52
N ASP A 433 1.48 2.11 -9.34
CA ASP A 433 1.31 2.10 -10.79
C ASP A 433 1.36 0.67 -11.37
N VAL A 434 2.27 -0.17 -10.85
CA VAL A 434 2.37 -1.58 -11.24
C VAL A 434 1.11 -2.35 -10.86
N LEU A 435 0.60 -2.18 -9.63
CA LEU A 435 -0.63 -2.84 -9.18
C LEU A 435 -1.86 -2.37 -9.96
N ARG A 436 -1.92 -1.08 -10.32
CA ARG A 436 -2.96 -0.55 -11.20
C ARG A 436 -2.95 -1.25 -12.55
N ASP A 437 -1.80 -1.32 -13.22
CA ASP A 437 -1.73 -1.93 -14.55
C ASP A 437 -1.97 -3.44 -14.51
N LEU A 438 -1.53 -4.11 -13.42
CA LEU A 438 -1.86 -5.51 -13.18
C LEU A 438 -3.36 -5.72 -12.95
N SER A 439 -4.02 -4.79 -12.26
CA SER A 439 -5.48 -4.81 -12.08
C SER A 439 -6.22 -4.66 -13.41
N ARG A 440 -5.79 -3.70 -14.24
CA ARG A 440 -6.31 -3.51 -15.61
C ARG A 440 -6.18 -4.77 -16.44
N GLN A 441 -5.01 -5.41 -16.42
CA GLN A 441 -4.78 -6.61 -17.20
C GLN A 441 -5.63 -7.80 -16.74
N ARG A 442 -5.94 -7.90 -15.45
CA ARG A 442 -6.75 -9.00 -14.89
C ARG A 442 -8.25 -8.72 -14.87
N GLY A 443 -8.67 -7.48 -15.06
CA GLY A 443 -10.07 -7.07 -14.92
C GLY A 443 -10.59 -7.11 -13.48
N GLU A 444 -9.69 -7.16 -12.49
CA GLU A 444 -10.01 -7.17 -11.07
C GLU A 444 -8.97 -6.39 -10.26
N THR A 445 -9.36 -5.89 -9.08
CA THR A 445 -8.44 -5.15 -8.21
C THR A 445 -7.37 -6.08 -7.62
N VAL A 446 -6.10 -5.75 -7.88
CA VAL A 446 -4.95 -6.43 -7.31
C VAL A 446 -4.31 -5.56 -6.23
N LEU A 447 -4.19 -6.12 -5.03
CA LEU A 447 -3.54 -5.48 -3.88
C LEU A 447 -2.19 -6.17 -3.60
N ALA A 448 -1.33 -5.50 -2.84
CA ALA A 448 -0.14 -6.08 -2.21
C ALA A 448 -0.18 -5.82 -0.69
N PRO A 449 -1.03 -6.55 0.05
CA PRO A 449 -1.32 -6.24 1.45
C PRO A 449 -0.29 -6.80 2.43
N VAL A 450 0.72 -7.55 1.95
CA VAL A 450 1.86 -7.98 2.75
C VAL A 450 3.05 -7.09 2.43
N VAL A 451 3.43 -6.30 3.42
CA VAL A 451 4.45 -5.26 3.33
C VAL A 451 5.70 -5.73 4.07
N PHE A 452 6.87 -5.49 3.47
CA PHE A 452 8.15 -5.64 4.14
C PHE A 452 8.87 -4.30 4.17
N THR A 453 8.98 -3.71 5.35
CA THR A 453 9.59 -2.39 5.56
C THR A 453 10.96 -2.53 6.21
N SER A 454 12.02 -2.09 5.52
CA SER A 454 13.36 -2.01 6.10
C SER A 454 13.76 -0.56 6.38
N ALA A 455 13.89 -0.21 7.66
CA ALA A 455 14.43 1.08 8.08
C ALA A 455 15.93 1.01 8.44
N LEU A 456 16.60 -0.11 8.16
CA LEU A 456 18.04 -0.26 8.41
C LEU A 456 18.87 0.72 7.61
N GLY A 457 19.93 1.26 8.21
CA GLY A 457 20.80 2.26 7.59
C GLY A 457 20.19 3.67 7.53
N LEU A 458 18.89 3.85 7.82
CA LEU A 458 18.30 5.18 7.96
C LEU A 458 18.75 5.87 9.24
N GLY A 459 19.20 5.10 10.25
CA GLY A 459 19.49 5.51 11.63
C GLY A 459 18.31 5.18 12.55
N GLU A 460 18.51 5.21 13.87
CA GLU A 460 17.45 4.90 14.83
C GLU A 460 16.22 5.80 14.64
N LEU A 461 15.02 5.19 14.70
CA LEU A 461 13.75 5.91 14.62
C LEU A 461 13.59 6.90 15.77
N PHE A 462 14.15 6.56 16.94
CA PHE A 462 14.16 7.37 18.15
C PHE A 462 15.61 7.67 18.56
N PRO A 463 16.25 8.70 18.00
CA PRO A 463 17.65 9.01 18.30
C PRO A 463 17.92 9.26 19.80
N PRO A 464 19.13 9.02 20.32
CA PRO A 464 19.46 9.25 21.73
C PRO A 464 19.16 10.66 22.24
N ALA A 465 19.30 11.67 21.38
CA ALA A 465 18.96 13.06 21.72
C ALA A 465 17.46 13.27 21.94
N VAL A 466 16.62 12.48 21.27
CA VAL A 466 15.17 12.48 21.45
C VAL A 466 14.82 11.75 22.74
N THR A 467 15.33 10.53 22.94
CA THR A 467 15.00 9.72 24.13
C THR A 467 15.49 10.35 25.43
N ALA A 468 16.58 11.14 25.37
CA ALA A 468 17.06 11.94 26.50
C ALA A 468 16.10 13.06 26.92
N VAL A 469 15.11 13.41 26.09
CA VAL A 469 14.14 14.47 26.35
C VAL A 469 12.74 13.91 26.62
N VAL A 470 12.25 13.03 25.73
CA VAL A 470 10.87 12.52 25.81
C VAL A 470 10.77 11.19 26.55
N GLY A 471 11.89 10.58 26.92
CA GLY A 471 11.96 9.31 27.61
C GLY A 471 12.20 8.11 26.70
N ARG A 472 12.17 6.92 27.29
CA ARG A 472 12.39 5.65 26.59
C ARG A 472 11.14 5.25 25.81
N PRO A 473 11.24 4.93 24.51
CA PRO A 473 10.11 4.38 23.76
C PRO A 473 9.72 3.00 24.31
N VAL A 474 8.43 2.80 24.53
CA VAL A 474 7.88 1.60 25.19
C VAL A 474 6.76 0.94 24.39
N TRP A 475 6.22 1.65 23.40
CA TRP A 475 5.30 1.10 22.42
C TRP A 475 5.43 1.89 21.12
N VAL A 476 5.22 1.22 20.00
CA VAL A 476 5.08 1.84 18.68
C VAL A 476 4.18 0.93 17.85
N ILE A 477 3.38 1.51 16.96
CA ILE A 477 2.58 0.80 15.97
C ILE A 477 2.44 1.68 14.74
N SER A 478 2.49 1.07 13.56
CA SER A 478 2.25 1.75 12.29
C SER A 478 1.17 1.02 11.53
N GLN A 479 0.29 1.77 10.90
CA GLN A 479 -0.80 1.19 10.13
C GLN A 479 -0.93 1.92 8.80
N GLY A 480 -1.50 1.21 7.84
CA GLY A 480 -1.87 1.75 6.55
C GLY A 480 -3.16 1.09 6.08
N PRO A 481 -3.97 1.79 5.27
CA PRO A 481 -5.08 1.17 4.60
C PRO A 481 -4.59 0.09 3.63
N GLN A 482 -5.41 -0.94 3.41
CA GLN A 482 -5.12 -2.02 2.47
C GLN A 482 -3.90 -2.88 2.81
N VAL A 483 -3.45 -2.84 4.07
CA VAL A 483 -2.36 -3.66 4.60
C VAL A 483 -2.92 -4.72 5.54
N LEU A 484 -2.57 -5.98 5.29
CA LEU A 484 -2.93 -7.16 6.08
C LEU A 484 -1.82 -7.48 7.10
N LEU A 485 -0.56 -7.32 6.68
CA LEU A 485 0.64 -7.59 7.48
C LEU A 485 1.74 -6.62 7.04
N ASP A 486 2.24 -5.78 7.94
CA ASP A 486 3.47 -5.00 7.76
C ASP A 486 4.57 -5.56 8.65
N ALA A 487 5.57 -6.21 8.02
CA ALA A 487 6.75 -6.72 8.69
C ALA A 487 7.88 -5.71 8.57
N GLN A 488 8.31 -5.17 9.71
CA GLN A 488 9.27 -4.09 9.78
C GLN A 488 10.55 -4.54 10.46
N VAL A 489 11.69 -4.05 9.97
CA VAL A 489 13.00 -4.26 10.59
C VAL A 489 13.68 -2.90 10.82
N THR A 490 13.97 -2.61 12.09
CA THR A 490 14.49 -1.30 12.53
C THR A 490 15.61 -1.46 13.55
N GLU A 491 16.49 -0.47 13.65
CA GLU A 491 17.52 -0.43 14.71
C GLU A 491 16.93 0.14 16.00
N PHE A 492 17.20 -0.53 17.12
CA PHE A 492 16.66 -0.14 18.42
C PHE A 492 17.56 -0.62 19.58
N GLU A 493 18.01 0.33 20.42
CA GLU A 493 18.90 0.07 21.58
C GLU A 493 20.14 -0.75 21.17
N ASP A 494 20.83 -0.30 20.11
CA ASP A 494 21.96 -0.99 19.46
C ASP A 494 21.66 -2.40 18.90
N GLY A 495 20.46 -2.93 19.14
CA GLY A 495 19.96 -4.20 18.62
C GLY A 495 19.17 -4.05 17.32
N LEU A 496 18.41 -5.10 16.99
CA LEU A 496 17.52 -5.16 15.84
C LEU A 496 16.10 -5.48 16.32
N LEU A 497 15.15 -4.57 16.09
CA LEU A 497 13.74 -4.82 16.36
C LEU A 497 13.07 -5.26 15.07
N VAL A 498 12.48 -6.45 15.09
CA VAL A 498 11.62 -6.96 14.04
C VAL A 498 10.20 -7.01 14.57
N ASN A 499 9.25 -6.33 13.92
CA ASN A 499 7.85 -6.32 14.35
C ASN A 499 6.90 -6.55 13.19
N TRP A 500 5.75 -7.16 13.48
CA TRP A 500 4.65 -7.38 12.55
C TRP A 500 3.42 -6.66 13.07
N ASP A 501 2.90 -5.73 12.27
CA ASP A 501 1.61 -5.09 12.51
C ASP A 501 0.57 -5.76 11.61
N THR A 502 -0.40 -6.44 12.21
CA THR A 502 -1.35 -7.31 11.50
C THR A 502 -2.81 -6.96 11.74
N ARG A 503 -3.60 -7.02 10.66
CA ARG A 503 -5.05 -6.81 10.64
C ARG A 503 -5.75 -8.05 11.24
N GLU A 504 -5.92 -8.07 12.56
CA GLU A 504 -6.46 -9.23 13.30
C GLU A 504 -7.90 -9.58 12.95
N ASP A 505 -8.69 -8.58 12.55
CA ASP A 505 -10.07 -8.77 12.10
C ASP A 505 -10.16 -9.42 10.71
N ALA A 506 -9.08 -9.39 9.92
CA ALA A 506 -9.05 -9.96 8.57
C ALA A 506 -8.36 -11.33 8.47
N LEU A 507 -7.39 -11.64 9.35
CA LEU A 507 -6.69 -12.93 9.34
C LEU A 507 -7.44 -13.99 10.17
N ALA A 508 -7.34 -15.25 9.76
CA ALA A 508 -7.95 -16.35 10.50
C ALA A 508 -7.30 -16.50 11.91
N PRO A 509 -8.09 -16.86 12.94
CA PRO A 509 -7.59 -17.01 14.32
C PRO A 509 -6.35 -17.90 14.43
N GLY A 510 -5.37 -17.48 15.22
CA GLY A 510 -4.16 -18.27 15.50
C GLY A 510 -3.13 -18.36 14.36
N VAL A 511 -3.49 -17.97 13.13
CA VAL A 511 -2.56 -17.98 11.98
C VAL A 511 -1.36 -17.07 12.23
N VAL A 512 -1.60 -15.82 12.64
CA VAL A 512 -0.52 -14.84 12.82
C VAL A 512 0.43 -15.25 13.93
N ASP A 513 -0.09 -15.76 15.06
CA ASP A 513 0.74 -16.25 16.16
C ASP A 513 1.61 -17.45 15.72
N ALA A 514 1.05 -18.37 14.93
CA ALA A 514 1.79 -19.51 14.40
C ALA A 514 2.87 -19.07 13.41
N MET A 515 2.54 -18.18 12.47
CA MET A 515 3.49 -17.61 11.52
C MET A 515 4.62 -16.86 12.23
N PHE A 516 4.30 -15.99 13.20
CA PHE A 516 5.32 -15.20 13.90
C PHE A 516 6.26 -16.08 14.75
N LYS A 517 5.72 -17.12 15.41
CA LYS A 517 6.55 -18.10 16.12
C LYS A 517 7.49 -18.87 15.19
N LEU A 518 7.01 -19.27 14.01
CA LEU A 518 7.87 -19.91 13.01
C LEU A 518 8.92 -18.93 12.49
N PHE A 519 8.54 -17.69 12.22
CA PHE A 519 9.47 -16.63 11.82
C PHE A 519 10.58 -16.42 12.85
N GLU A 520 10.23 -16.31 14.13
CA GLU A 520 11.23 -16.21 15.20
C GLU A 520 12.15 -17.44 15.22
N HIS A 521 11.59 -18.64 15.10
CA HIS A 521 12.36 -19.88 15.09
C HIS A 521 13.37 -19.92 13.93
N VAL A 522 12.91 -19.70 12.69
CA VAL A 522 13.77 -19.73 11.50
C VAL A 522 14.80 -18.60 11.54
N LEU A 523 14.44 -17.39 12.00
CA LEU A 523 15.39 -16.29 12.10
C LEU A 523 16.50 -16.61 13.13
N ARG A 524 16.14 -17.19 14.29
CA ARG A 524 17.13 -17.62 15.29
C ARG A 524 18.02 -18.75 14.76
N GLU A 525 17.44 -19.72 14.07
CA GLU A 525 18.19 -20.81 13.42
C GLU A 525 19.23 -20.27 12.42
N VAL A 526 18.85 -19.31 11.57
CA VAL A 526 19.76 -18.63 10.62
C VAL A 526 20.87 -17.84 11.33
N ILE A 527 20.63 -17.33 12.55
CA ILE A 527 21.62 -16.59 13.35
C ILE A 527 22.57 -17.54 14.08
N ASP A 528 22.05 -18.63 14.63
CA ASP A 528 22.78 -19.50 15.55
C ASP A 528 23.44 -20.71 14.84
N GLU A 529 22.95 -21.12 13.67
CA GLU A 529 23.41 -22.30 12.94
C GLU A 529 23.94 -21.97 11.54
N THR A 530 25.26 -22.03 11.35
CA THR A 530 25.88 -21.77 10.03
C THR A 530 25.40 -22.75 8.95
N GLU A 531 25.11 -24.00 9.30
CA GLU A 531 24.61 -25.00 8.34
C GLU A 531 23.21 -24.69 7.79
N ALA A 532 22.40 -23.89 8.52
CA ALA A 532 21.08 -23.47 8.05
C ALA A 532 21.15 -22.67 6.74
N TRP A 533 22.25 -21.96 6.50
CA TRP A 533 22.47 -21.18 5.27
C TRP A 533 22.65 -22.06 4.02
N ASN A 534 23.15 -23.29 4.21
CA ASN A 534 23.55 -24.18 3.12
C ASN A 534 22.48 -25.23 2.75
N ARG A 535 21.30 -25.16 3.36
CA ARG A 535 20.15 -26.04 3.08
C ARG A 535 18.86 -25.26 2.89
N PRO A 536 17.83 -25.83 2.24
CA PRO A 536 16.51 -25.21 2.21
C PRO A 536 15.94 -25.03 3.62
N VAL A 537 15.09 -24.01 3.80
CA VAL A 537 14.36 -23.83 5.06
C VAL A 537 13.45 -25.02 5.28
N GLU A 538 13.71 -25.77 6.34
CA GLU A 538 12.92 -26.93 6.73
C GLU A 538 11.84 -26.50 7.71
N ILE A 539 10.65 -26.24 7.19
CA ILE A 539 9.48 -25.97 8.03
C ILE A 539 8.96 -27.33 8.53
N SER A 540 9.58 -27.85 9.58
CA SER A 540 9.15 -29.08 10.23
C SER A 540 7.97 -28.78 11.16
N ASN A 541 6.83 -29.41 10.89
CA ASN A 541 5.74 -29.47 11.87
C ASN A 541 6.16 -30.40 13.01
N ALA A 542 6.88 -29.87 14.00
CA ALA A 542 7.33 -30.61 15.19
C ALA A 542 6.18 -31.31 15.96
N ASN A 543 4.93 -30.95 15.66
CA ASN A 543 3.73 -31.76 15.87
C ASN A 543 2.73 -31.41 14.74
N PRO A 544 2.48 -32.26 13.73
CA PRO A 544 1.31 -32.05 12.89
C PRO A 544 0.08 -32.08 13.83
N PRO A 545 -0.80 -31.06 13.79
CA PRO A 545 -1.96 -31.07 14.66
C PRO A 545 -2.73 -32.37 14.46
N HIS A 546 -3.23 -32.98 15.54
CA HIS A 546 -4.07 -34.17 15.48
C HIS A 546 -5.34 -33.83 14.70
N ARG A 547 -5.30 -33.98 13.38
CA ARG A 547 -6.42 -33.69 12.49
C ARG A 547 -7.28 -34.92 12.36
N ARG A 548 -8.57 -34.75 12.64
CA ARG A 548 -9.54 -35.85 12.63
C ARG A 548 -10.66 -35.58 11.62
N LEU A 549 -11.00 -36.62 10.86
CA LEU A 549 -12.18 -36.68 10.01
C LEU A 549 -12.90 -38.00 10.30
N ASP A 550 -14.15 -37.94 10.77
CA ASP A 550 -14.97 -39.10 11.15
C ASP A 550 -14.18 -40.12 11.99
N ASP A 551 -13.60 -39.63 13.08
CA ASP A 551 -12.75 -40.35 14.04
C ASP A 551 -11.38 -40.86 13.56
N ARG A 552 -11.04 -40.73 12.27
CA ARG A 552 -9.76 -41.15 11.72
C ARG A 552 -8.75 -40.00 11.66
N ASN A 553 -7.48 -40.32 11.89
CA ASN A 553 -6.39 -39.37 11.70
C ASN A 553 -6.16 -39.12 10.20
N VAL A 554 -6.02 -37.85 9.84
CA VAL A 554 -5.76 -37.43 8.47
C VAL A 554 -4.58 -36.47 8.41
N ARG A 555 -3.83 -36.52 7.30
CA ARG A 555 -2.89 -35.48 6.90
C ARG A 555 -3.52 -34.63 5.82
N ILE A 556 -3.22 -33.34 5.84
CA ILE A 556 -3.61 -32.39 4.78
C ILE A 556 -2.31 -31.96 4.14
N VAL A 557 -2.12 -32.34 2.87
CA VAL A 557 -0.84 -32.16 2.19
C VAL A 557 -0.95 -31.31 0.94
N ASP A 558 0.15 -30.67 0.55
CA ASP A 558 0.29 -29.99 -0.73
C ASP A 558 0.51 -30.99 -1.89
N GLY A 559 0.69 -30.49 -3.11
CA GLY A 559 0.96 -31.32 -4.29
C GLY A 559 2.27 -32.12 -4.22
N ALA A 560 3.20 -31.75 -3.33
CA ALA A 560 4.46 -32.45 -3.08
C ALA A 560 4.38 -33.46 -1.91
N GLY A 561 3.21 -33.58 -1.25
CA GLY A 561 3.00 -34.48 -0.12
C GLY A 561 3.50 -33.94 1.24
N ARG A 562 3.87 -32.65 1.31
CA ARG A 562 4.28 -31.98 2.55
C ARG A 562 3.04 -31.55 3.33
N ASP A 563 3.08 -31.66 4.65
CA ASP A 563 1.96 -31.23 5.50
C ASP A 563 1.74 -29.72 5.38
N ARG A 564 0.49 -29.33 5.09
CA ARG A 564 0.07 -27.93 5.11
C ARG A 564 -0.32 -27.51 6.53
N PRO A 565 -0.16 -26.23 6.90
CA PRO A 565 -0.66 -25.68 8.16
C PRO A 565 -2.21 -25.68 8.21
N ASN A 566 -2.77 -25.39 9.38
CA ASN A 566 -4.23 -25.22 9.51
C ASN A 566 -4.70 -24.05 8.63
N HIS A 567 -5.99 -24.05 8.32
CA HIS A 567 -6.74 -23.17 7.42
C HIS A 567 -6.41 -23.28 5.94
N LEU A 568 -5.26 -23.84 5.55
CA LEU A 568 -4.94 -24.09 4.15
C LEU A 568 -5.60 -25.36 3.61
N ALA A 569 -6.16 -25.24 2.40
CA ALA A 569 -6.66 -26.36 1.62
C ALA A 569 -5.52 -27.29 1.20
N GLY A 570 -5.71 -28.59 1.34
CA GLY A 570 -4.79 -29.61 0.83
C GLY A 570 -5.46 -30.95 0.64
N ARG A 571 -4.75 -31.87 0.00
CA ARG A 571 -5.24 -33.22 -0.26
C ARG A 571 -5.27 -34.03 1.03
N LEU A 572 -6.35 -34.75 1.26
CA LEU A 572 -6.54 -35.56 2.46
C LEU A 572 -5.95 -36.96 2.29
N LEU A 573 -5.05 -37.33 3.20
CA LEU A 573 -4.47 -38.67 3.30
C LEU A 573 -4.84 -39.29 4.65
N PHE A 574 -5.49 -40.45 4.66
CA PHE A 574 -5.74 -41.17 5.92
C PHE A 574 -4.43 -41.75 6.48
N VAL A 575 -4.23 -41.59 7.79
CA VAL A 575 -3.06 -42.14 8.51
C VAL A 575 -3.41 -43.55 9.00
N GLY A 576 -2.67 -44.55 8.52
CA GLY A 576 -2.84 -45.97 8.85
C GLY A 576 -1.64 -46.82 8.39
N ALA A 577 -1.77 -48.15 8.40
CA ALA A 577 -0.71 -49.09 7.98
C ALA A 577 -0.33 -48.92 6.48
N GLU A 578 -1.28 -48.50 5.66
CA GLU A 578 -1.07 -48.00 4.30
C GLU A 578 -1.68 -46.60 4.21
N GLN A 579 -0.92 -45.62 3.70
CA GLN A 579 -1.46 -44.28 3.43
C GLN A 579 -2.45 -44.37 2.27
N GLN A 580 -3.72 -44.04 2.54
CA GLN A 580 -4.77 -44.04 1.53
C GLN A 580 -5.08 -42.61 1.09
N ASP A 581 -4.92 -42.35 -0.20
CA ASP A 581 -5.37 -41.12 -0.85
C ASP A 581 -6.88 -41.14 -1.01
N THR A 582 -7.54 -40.14 -0.43
CA THR A 582 -8.99 -40.00 -0.48
C THR A 582 -9.49 -39.43 -1.80
N ARG A 583 -8.60 -38.82 -2.61
CA ARG A 583 -8.95 -37.93 -3.74
C ARG A 583 -9.85 -36.76 -3.35
N GLN A 584 -9.91 -36.44 -2.06
CA GLN A 584 -10.68 -35.34 -1.50
C GLN A 584 -9.72 -34.27 -0.99
N TRP A 585 -10.20 -33.04 -1.03
CA TRP A 585 -9.55 -31.88 -0.46
C TRP A 585 -10.24 -31.47 0.83
N GLY A 586 -9.47 -30.92 1.74
CA GLY A 586 -9.97 -30.39 3.00
C GLY A 586 -9.03 -29.37 3.60
N ARG A 587 -9.54 -28.63 4.58
CA ARG A 587 -8.76 -27.73 5.44
C ARG A 587 -9.11 -28.01 6.90
N ALA A 588 -8.16 -27.80 7.79
CA ALA A 588 -8.39 -27.89 9.23
C ALA A 588 -8.63 -26.50 9.81
N ASP A 589 -9.47 -26.37 10.83
CA ASP A 589 -9.52 -25.15 11.65
C ASP A 589 -8.35 -25.08 12.65
N GLU A 590 -8.31 -24.07 13.50
CA GLU A 590 -7.28 -23.89 14.54
C GLU A 590 -7.24 -25.04 15.56
N ASN A 591 -8.35 -25.77 15.72
CA ASN A 591 -8.50 -26.91 16.63
C ASN A 591 -8.18 -28.26 15.96
N GLY A 592 -7.86 -28.26 14.66
CA GLY A 592 -7.57 -29.48 13.90
C GLY A 592 -8.81 -30.21 13.37
N GLN A 593 -10.01 -29.62 13.49
CA GLN A 593 -11.22 -30.19 12.91
C GLN A 593 -11.18 -30.02 11.40
N VAL A 594 -11.29 -31.13 10.66
CA VAL A 594 -11.22 -31.10 9.20
C VAL A 594 -12.58 -30.87 8.60
N LYS A 595 -12.63 -29.93 7.64
CA LYS A 595 -13.75 -29.68 6.76
C LYS A 595 -13.40 -30.15 5.35
N LEU A 596 -14.31 -30.91 4.74
CA LEU A 596 -14.20 -31.33 3.34
C LEU A 596 -14.54 -30.17 2.41
N LEU A 597 -13.73 -30.00 1.37
CA LEU A 597 -13.93 -28.98 0.33
C LEU A 597 -14.55 -29.55 -0.96
N GLY A 598 -14.19 -30.79 -1.30
CA GLY A 598 -14.63 -31.47 -2.51
C GLY A 598 -13.49 -32.24 -3.16
N ASP A 599 -13.62 -32.57 -4.46
CA ASP A 599 -12.56 -33.17 -5.25
C ASP A 599 -12.08 -32.27 -6.40
N ASP A 600 -11.16 -32.78 -7.23
CA ASP A 600 -10.59 -32.03 -8.37
C ASP A 600 -11.62 -31.72 -9.48
N SER A 601 -12.77 -32.41 -9.54
CA SER A 601 -13.79 -32.18 -10.57
C SER A 601 -14.59 -30.90 -10.32
N GLU A 602 -14.78 -30.55 -9.05
CA GLU A 602 -15.50 -29.35 -8.59
C GLU A 602 -14.60 -28.11 -8.53
N ARG A 603 -13.29 -28.31 -8.40
CA ARG A 603 -12.27 -27.26 -8.27
C ARG A 603 -12.19 -26.38 -9.51
N VAL A 604 -12.05 -25.08 -9.29
CA VAL A 604 -11.69 -24.08 -10.30
C VAL A 604 -10.36 -23.45 -9.93
N ASP A 605 -9.53 -23.12 -10.92
CA ASP A 605 -8.30 -22.37 -10.73
C ASP A 605 -8.57 -20.90 -11.03
N VAL A 606 -8.49 -20.05 -10.02
CA VAL A 606 -8.68 -18.60 -10.13
C VAL A 606 -7.32 -17.93 -9.99
N HIS A 607 -6.71 -17.54 -11.11
CA HIS A 607 -5.39 -16.90 -11.16
C HIS A 607 -4.28 -17.69 -10.43
N GLY A 608 -4.26 -19.01 -10.56
CA GLY A 608 -3.32 -19.92 -9.90
C GLY A 608 -3.72 -20.34 -8.49
N ILE A 609 -4.93 -19.97 -8.04
CA ILE A 609 -5.46 -20.28 -6.71
C ILE A 609 -6.56 -21.35 -6.87
N PRO A 610 -6.41 -22.53 -6.26
CA PRO A 610 -7.45 -23.54 -6.29
C PRO A 610 -8.61 -23.13 -5.37
N VAL A 611 -9.82 -23.05 -5.93
CA VAL A 611 -11.04 -22.66 -5.21
C VAL A 611 -12.14 -23.69 -5.43
N TRP A 612 -12.83 -24.05 -4.34
CA TRP A 612 -13.99 -24.94 -4.37
C TRP A 612 -15.31 -24.17 -4.21
N PRO A 613 -16.42 -24.64 -4.81
CA PRO A 613 -17.73 -24.01 -4.67
C PRO A 613 -18.13 -23.75 -3.21
N ILE A 614 -17.85 -24.70 -2.32
CA ILE A 614 -18.19 -24.58 -0.90
C ILE A 614 -17.49 -23.41 -0.20
N GLU A 615 -16.27 -23.05 -0.62
CA GLU A 615 -15.54 -21.91 -0.05
C GLU A 615 -16.21 -20.58 -0.43
N VAL A 616 -16.66 -20.46 -1.67
CA VAL A 616 -17.43 -19.30 -2.14
C VAL A 616 -18.79 -19.24 -1.45
N GLU A 617 -19.47 -20.37 -1.28
CA GLU A 617 -20.73 -20.40 -0.55
C GLU A 617 -20.55 -19.98 0.92
N GLU A 618 -19.49 -20.43 1.59
CA GLU A 618 -19.16 -20.00 2.95
C GLU A 618 -18.92 -18.49 3.03
N ALA A 619 -18.20 -17.94 2.06
CA ALA A 619 -17.94 -16.50 1.98
C ALA A 619 -19.23 -15.70 1.78
N ILE A 620 -20.14 -16.17 0.92
CA ILE A 620 -21.44 -15.51 0.71
C ILE A 620 -22.34 -15.64 1.94
N ARG A 621 -22.39 -16.81 2.60
CA ARG A 621 -23.20 -17.04 3.82
C ARG A 621 -22.78 -16.19 5.02
N SER A 622 -21.62 -15.53 4.94
CA SER A 622 -21.18 -14.59 5.96
C SER A 622 -22.13 -13.39 6.09
N ASP A 623 -22.83 -13.02 5.01
CA ASP A 623 -23.90 -12.02 5.04
C ASP A 623 -25.20 -12.64 5.59
N LYS A 624 -25.65 -12.11 6.74
CA LYS A 624 -26.83 -12.60 7.47
C LYS A 624 -28.15 -12.41 6.71
N ARG A 625 -28.17 -11.62 5.63
CA ARG A 625 -29.35 -11.45 4.76
C ARG A 625 -29.53 -12.63 3.81
N ILE A 626 -28.55 -13.52 3.71
CA ILE A 626 -28.58 -14.67 2.80
C ILE A 626 -29.34 -15.82 3.46
N ARG A 627 -30.50 -16.17 2.88
CA ARG A 627 -31.29 -17.33 3.29
C ARG A 627 -30.72 -18.62 2.71
N ASP A 628 -30.30 -18.57 1.44
CA ASP A 628 -29.80 -19.73 0.73
C ASP A 628 -28.80 -19.34 -0.36
N VAL A 629 -27.78 -20.16 -0.58
CA VAL A 629 -26.79 -19.97 -1.64
C VAL A 629 -26.32 -21.31 -2.17
N ALA A 630 -26.12 -21.37 -3.48
CA ALA A 630 -25.46 -22.46 -4.18
C ALA A 630 -24.44 -21.92 -5.17
N VAL A 631 -23.27 -22.52 -5.22
CA VAL A 631 -22.22 -22.17 -6.18
C VAL A 631 -21.97 -23.36 -7.10
N VAL A 632 -21.82 -23.08 -8.39
CA VAL A 632 -21.51 -24.11 -9.39
C VAL A 632 -20.34 -23.68 -10.24
N ARG A 633 -19.50 -24.66 -10.60
CA ARG A 633 -18.50 -24.50 -11.65
C ARG A 633 -19.18 -24.39 -13.01
N HIS A 634 -18.91 -23.32 -13.73
CA HIS A 634 -19.29 -23.11 -15.12
C HIS A 634 -18.02 -22.85 -15.93
N ASP A 635 -17.64 -23.80 -16.78
CA ASP A 635 -16.34 -23.85 -17.47
C ASP A 635 -15.16 -23.68 -16.49
N ASP A 636 -14.40 -22.60 -16.62
CA ASP A 636 -13.24 -22.26 -15.79
C ASP A 636 -13.57 -21.15 -14.77
N SER A 637 -14.83 -21.04 -14.33
CA SER A 637 -15.30 -20.03 -13.39
C SER A 637 -16.33 -20.57 -12.39
N LEU A 638 -16.54 -19.83 -11.29
CA LEU A 638 -17.56 -20.10 -10.29
C LEU A 638 -18.67 -19.07 -10.36
N ILE A 639 -19.91 -19.54 -10.45
CA ILE A 639 -21.11 -18.70 -10.48
C ILE A 639 -21.99 -19.03 -9.27
N ALA A 640 -22.48 -17.99 -8.60
CA ALA A 640 -23.33 -18.13 -7.42
C ALA A 640 -24.79 -17.82 -7.75
N ALA A 641 -25.70 -18.61 -7.20
CA ALA A 641 -27.11 -18.28 -7.11
C ALA A 641 -27.47 -18.03 -5.64
N VAL A 642 -28.11 -16.90 -5.38
CA VAL A 642 -28.34 -16.37 -4.04
C VAL A 642 -29.83 -16.09 -3.85
N ALA A 643 -30.37 -16.51 -2.71
CA ALA A 643 -31.69 -16.15 -2.25
C ALA A 643 -31.60 -15.40 -0.92
N PHE A 644 -32.15 -14.20 -0.87
CA PHE A 644 -32.18 -13.36 0.33
C PHE A 644 -33.32 -13.75 1.27
N GLU A 645 -33.18 -13.40 2.55
CA GLU A 645 -34.27 -13.43 3.51
C GLU A 645 -35.37 -12.43 3.10
N PRO A 646 -36.67 -12.76 3.32
CA PRO A 646 -37.76 -11.84 3.00
C PRO A 646 -37.62 -10.52 3.77
N SER A 647 -37.52 -9.41 3.05
CA SER A 647 -37.58 -8.05 3.61
C SER A 647 -39.03 -7.62 3.85
N ALA A 648 -39.26 -6.76 4.86
CA ALA A 648 -40.57 -6.13 5.08
C ALA A 648 -40.96 -5.16 3.94
N GLU A 649 -39.98 -4.71 3.16
CA GLU A 649 -40.14 -3.91 1.94
C GLU A 649 -39.82 -4.82 0.73
N ALA A 650 -40.85 -5.16 -0.05
CA ALA A 650 -40.81 -6.27 -1.02
C ALA A 650 -39.92 -6.04 -2.27
N ASP A 651 -39.32 -4.86 -2.44
CA ASP A 651 -38.53 -4.45 -3.61
C ASP A 651 -37.05 -4.10 -3.30
N ASP A 652 -36.53 -4.44 -2.11
CA ASP A 652 -35.21 -3.98 -1.62
C ASP A 652 -34.08 -5.03 -1.75
N ALA A 653 -34.31 -6.16 -2.43
CA ALA A 653 -33.25 -7.14 -2.66
C ALA A 653 -32.23 -6.58 -3.69
N PRO A 654 -30.92 -6.56 -3.38
CA PRO A 654 -29.93 -6.00 -4.29
C PRO A 654 -29.86 -6.85 -5.57
N THR A 655 -29.57 -6.21 -6.70
CA THR A 655 -29.24 -6.94 -7.94
C THR A 655 -27.99 -7.81 -7.72
N GLY A 656 -27.84 -8.87 -8.49
CA GLY A 656 -26.65 -9.74 -8.40
C GLY A 656 -25.34 -8.97 -8.59
N LYS A 657 -25.35 -7.98 -9.49
CA LYS A 657 -24.21 -7.07 -9.70
C LYS A 657 -23.92 -6.21 -8.46
N ALA A 658 -24.94 -5.55 -7.91
CA ALA A 658 -24.78 -4.71 -6.71
C ALA A 658 -24.29 -5.55 -5.50
N PHE A 659 -24.82 -6.75 -5.33
CA PHE A 659 -24.39 -7.65 -4.27
C PHE A 659 -22.95 -8.16 -4.48
N ARG A 660 -22.57 -8.46 -5.73
CA ARG A 660 -21.17 -8.81 -6.06
C ARG A 660 -20.22 -7.65 -5.73
N ALA A 661 -20.57 -6.42 -6.08
CA ALA A 661 -19.77 -5.23 -5.74
C ALA A 661 -19.68 -5.01 -4.22
N GLN A 662 -20.73 -5.36 -3.46
CA GLN A 662 -20.67 -5.37 -2.01
C GLN A 662 -19.70 -6.44 -1.47
N LEU A 663 -19.80 -7.68 -1.96
CA LEU A 663 -18.93 -8.78 -1.54
C LEU A 663 -17.45 -8.50 -1.87
N ALA A 664 -17.16 -7.86 -3.01
CA ALA A 664 -15.79 -7.49 -3.39
C ALA A 664 -15.07 -6.60 -2.35
N ARG A 665 -15.83 -5.90 -1.48
CA ARG A 665 -15.30 -5.08 -0.38
C ARG A 665 -15.03 -5.89 0.90
N GLN A 666 -15.63 -7.07 1.02
CA GLN A 666 -15.65 -7.87 2.24
C GLN A 666 -14.81 -9.14 2.16
N ILE A 667 -14.74 -9.78 0.99
CA ILE A 667 -14.08 -11.07 0.81
C ILE A 667 -12.89 -10.99 -0.17
N PRO A 668 -11.95 -11.95 -0.11
CA PRO A 668 -10.89 -12.07 -1.11
C PRO A 668 -11.39 -12.18 -2.55
N SER A 669 -10.67 -11.55 -3.49
CA SER A 669 -11.06 -11.54 -4.92
C SER A 669 -11.16 -12.95 -5.51
N HIS A 670 -10.28 -13.87 -5.11
CA HIS A 670 -10.33 -15.26 -5.58
C HIS A 670 -11.57 -16.03 -5.10
N LEU A 671 -12.24 -15.59 -4.03
CA LEU A 671 -13.52 -16.14 -3.57
C LEU A 671 -14.73 -15.40 -4.16
N LEU A 672 -14.52 -14.32 -4.92
CA LEU A 672 -15.59 -13.58 -5.55
C LEU A 672 -16.06 -14.34 -6.81
N PRO A 673 -17.33 -14.78 -6.88
CA PRO A 673 -17.82 -15.46 -8.07
C PRO A 673 -17.79 -14.52 -9.29
N SER A 674 -17.61 -15.08 -10.48
CA SER A 674 -17.61 -14.29 -11.72
C SER A 674 -18.97 -13.64 -11.98
N GLN A 675 -20.05 -14.29 -11.54
CA GLN A 675 -21.42 -13.79 -11.63
C GLN A 675 -22.23 -14.21 -10.40
N ILE A 676 -23.18 -13.35 -10.02
CA ILE A 676 -24.20 -13.67 -9.02
C ILE A 676 -25.58 -13.51 -9.65
N ILE A 677 -26.42 -14.53 -9.48
CA ILE A 677 -27.82 -14.53 -9.89
C ILE A 677 -28.69 -14.51 -8.63
N VAL A 678 -29.62 -13.58 -8.57
CA VAL A 678 -30.58 -13.48 -7.45
C VAL A 678 -31.83 -14.26 -7.82
N VAL A 679 -32.25 -15.16 -6.94
CA VAL A 679 -33.42 -16.01 -7.15
C VAL A 679 -34.35 -15.95 -5.95
N ASP A 680 -35.66 -16.10 -6.20
CA ASP A 680 -36.64 -16.15 -5.12
C ASP A 680 -36.46 -17.38 -4.23
N GLN A 681 -36.07 -18.52 -4.81
CA GLN A 681 -35.77 -19.79 -4.13
C GLN A 681 -34.79 -20.62 -4.96
N LEU A 682 -33.87 -21.33 -4.30
CA LEU A 682 -32.97 -22.24 -4.99
C LEU A 682 -33.68 -23.54 -5.39
N PRO A 683 -33.46 -24.04 -6.63
CA PRO A 683 -34.01 -25.33 -7.05
C PRO A 683 -33.30 -26.47 -6.31
N ARG A 684 -34.05 -27.29 -5.57
CA ARG A 684 -33.50 -28.43 -4.81
C ARG A 684 -33.82 -29.77 -5.47
N ASP A 685 -32.94 -30.75 -5.30
CA ASP A 685 -33.17 -32.15 -5.66
C ASP A 685 -33.95 -32.91 -4.56
N GLY A 686 -34.16 -34.21 -4.76
CA GLY A 686 -34.90 -35.05 -3.80
C GLY A 686 -34.22 -35.23 -2.45
N ASP A 687 -32.91 -34.97 -2.36
CA ASP A 687 -32.09 -35.02 -1.14
C ASP A 687 -31.92 -33.62 -0.51
N GLY A 688 -32.56 -32.60 -1.10
CA GLY A 688 -32.52 -31.22 -0.61
C GLY A 688 -31.28 -30.43 -1.02
N LYS A 689 -30.41 -30.95 -1.89
CA LYS A 689 -29.25 -30.22 -2.42
C LYS A 689 -29.65 -29.36 -3.62
N ALA A 690 -28.95 -28.26 -3.86
CA ALA A 690 -29.21 -27.44 -5.03
C ALA A 690 -28.97 -28.23 -6.33
N LYS A 691 -29.92 -28.18 -7.26
CA LYS A 691 -29.88 -28.99 -8.48
C LYS A 691 -29.01 -28.30 -9.54
N SER A 692 -27.72 -28.65 -9.55
CA SER A 692 -26.68 -28.02 -10.38
C SER A 692 -27.03 -27.90 -11.87
N ASP A 693 -27.76 -28.86 -12.45
CA ASP A 693 -28.18 -28.79 -13.85
C ASP A 693 -29.17 -27.66 -14.13
N ILE A 694 -30.10 -27.40 -13.20
CA ILE A 694 -31.06 -26.28 -13.32
C ILE A 694 -30.36 -24.95 -13.11
N LEU A 695 -29.41 -24.89 -12.17
CA LEU A 695 -28.56 -23.71 -11.98
C LEU A 695 -27.76 -23.39 -13.25
N ARG A 696 -27.16 -24.39 -13.91
CA ARG A 696 -26.47 -24.21 -15.19
C ARG A 696 -27.40 -23.68 -16.29
N GLN A 697 -28.65 -24.15 -16.35
CA GLN A 697 -29.64 -23.63 -17.30
C GLN A 697 -30.06 -22.18 -17.00
N LEU A 698 -30.26 -21.84 -15.73
CA LEU A 698 -30.55 -20.48 -15.30
C LEU A 698 -29.41 -19.52 -15.63
N ILE A 699 -28.16 -19.98 -15.48
CA ILE A 699 -26.94 -19.26 -15.86
C ILE A 699 -26.95 -18.98 -17.37
N SER A 700 -27.10 -20.01 -18.21
CA SER A 700 -27.12 -19.82 -19.66
C SER A 700 -28.21 -18.86 -20.12
N ALA A 701 -29.38 -18.88 -19.48
CA ALA A 701 -30.47 -17.94 -19.78
C ALA A 701 -30.18 -16.49 -19.33
N HIS A 702 -29.39 -16.29 -18.26
CA HIS A 702 -28.98 -14.96 -17.78
C HIS A 702 -27.77 -14.39 -18.54
N SER A 703 -26.85 -15.24 -19.01
CA SER A 703 -25.68 -14.82 -19.78
C SER A 703 -26.06 -14.20 -21.13
N GLU A 704 -27.14 -14.67 -21.77
CA GLU A 704 -27.68 -14.10 -23.02
C GLU A 704 -28.35 -12.71 -22.83
N GLN A 705 -28.56 -12.25 -21.59
CA GLN A 705 -29.16 -10.95 -21.28
C GLN A 705 -28.15 -9.86 -20.88
N SER A 706 -26.87 -10.21 -20.70
CA SER A 706 -25.84 -9.31 -20.16
C SER A 706 -24.96 -8.63 -21.23
N ASP A 707 -25.34 -8.69 -22.50
CA ASP A 707 -24.57 -8.08 -23.59
C ASP A 707 -24.67 -6.54 -23.59
N HIS A 708 -23.51 -5.92 -23.82
CA HIS A 708 -23.29 -4.50 -24.18
C HIS A 708 -24.57 -3.71 -24.50
N VAL A 709 -25.01 -2.87 -23.57
CA VAL A 709 -26.16 -1.99 -23.76
C VAL A 709 -25.66 -0.61 -24.16
N ALA A 710 -25.92 -0.20 -25.40
CA ALA A 710 -25.54 1.12 -25.89
C ALA A 710 -26.23 2.25 -25.08
N PRO A 711 -25.61 3.44 -24.98
CA PRO A 711 -26.20 4.63 -24.38
C PRO A 711 -27.62 4.95 -24.89
N ARG A 712 -28.57 5.07 -23.96
CA ARG A 712 -30.00 5.21 -24.26
C ARG A 712 -30.41 6.68 -24.30
N THR A 713 -29.89 7.48 -23.37
CA THR A 713 -30.20 8.91 -23.24
C THR A 713 -29.06 9.80 -23.72
N ASP A 714 -29.37 11.08 -23.98
CA ASP A 714 -28.38 12.07 -24.41
C ASP A 714 -27.31 12.28 -23.32
N LEU A 715 -27.72 12.33 -22.06
CA LEU A 715 -26.82 12.39 -20.90
C LEU A 715 -25.89 11.16 -20.83
N GLU A 716 -26.43 9.94 -21.00
CA GLU A 716 -25.62 8.72 -21.05
C GLU A 716 -24.62 8.75 -22.23
N ARG A 717 -25.01 9.30 -23.39
CA ARG A 717 -24.14 9.44 -24.57
C ARG A 717 -22.99 10.43 -24.35
N VAL A 718 -23.25 11.55 -23.67
CA VAL A 718 -22.18 12.49 -23.28
C VAL A 718 -21.20 11.83 -22.32
N ILE A 719 -21.70 11.16 -21.29
CA ILE A 719 -20.86 10.45 -20.29
C ILE A 719 -20.04 9.35 -20.97
N ALA A 720 -20.66 8.54 -21.82
CA ALA A 720 -19.98 7.49 -22.60
C ALA A 720 -18.85 8.06 -23.45
N GLY A 721 -19.11 9.13 -24.21
CA GLY A 721 -18.08 9.74 -25.07
C GLY A 721 -16.88 10.28 -24.29
N VAL A 722 -17.11 10.86 -23.10
CA VAL A 722 -16.01 11.32 -22.23
C VAL A 722 -15.21 10.13 -21.69
N TRP A 723 -15.88 9.03 -21.33
CA TRP A 723 -15.20 7.81 -20.88
C TRP A 723 -14.39 7.17 -22.00
N GLU A 724 -14.96 7.04 -23.19
CA GLU A 724 -14.29 6.49 -24.39
C GLU A 724 -13.01 7.27 -24.71
N GLU A 725 -13.08 8.61 -24.71
CA GLU A 725 -11.92 9.48 -24.98
C GLU A 725 -10.82 9.32 -23.92
N ILE A 726 -11.20 9.36 -22.63
CA ILE A 726 -10.23 9.35 -21.52
C ILE A 726 -9.64 7.96 -21.27
N LEU A 727 -10.43 6.90 -21.47
CA LEU A 727 -9.99 5.51 -21.30
C LEU A 727 -9.33 4.94 -22.57
N GLY A 728 -9.49 5.60 -23.72
CA GLY A 728 -8.97 5.13 -25.00
C GLY A 728 -9.72 3.91 -25.54
N LEU A 729 -11.02 3.84 -25.31
CA LEU A 729 -11.90 2.75 -25.72
C LEU A 729 -12.72 3.14 -26.95
N ALA A 730 -13.05 2.17 -27.81
CA ALA A 730 -13.81 2.41 -29.02
C ALA A 730 -15.32 2.55 -28.79
N GLU A 731 -15.85 1.83 -27.79
CA GLU A 731 -17.26 1.88 -27.39
C GLU A 731 -17.38 1.43 -25.93
N VAL A 732 -18.28 2.06 -25.16
CA VAL A 732 -18.58 1.68 -23.77
C VAL A 732 -20.09 1.48 -23.56
N GLY A 733 -20.45 0.37 -22.93
CA GLY A 733 -21.82 0.03 -22.56
C GLY A 733 -22.25 0.71 -21.26
N VAL A 734 -23.54 1.07 -21.15
CA VAL A 734 -24.02 1.86 -19.99
C VAL A 734 -23.95 1.13 -18.65
N ASN A 735 -23.86 -0.19 -18.68
CA ASN A 735 -23.77 -1.05 -17.51
C ASN A 735 -22.33 -1.49 -17.20
N GLU A 736 -21.34 -1.05 -17.97
CA GLU A 736 -19.94 -1.35 -17.72
C GLU A 736 -19.37 -0.42 -16.63
N GLU A 737 -18.51 -0.96 -15.77
CA GLU A 737 -17.96 -0.21 -14.63
C GLU A 737 -16.67 0.52 -15.01
N PHE A 738 -16.54 1.78 -14.57
CA PHE A 738 -15.39 2.64 -14.86
C PHE A 738 -14.05 1.98 -14.55
N ILE A 739 -13.94 1.35 -13.37
CA ILE A 739 -12.71 0.72 -12.91
C ILE A 739 -12.43 -0.58 -13.69
N ALA A 740 -13.47 -1.35 -14.00
CA ALA A 740 -13.35 -2.58 -14.78
C ALA A 740 -12.88 -2.30 -16.22
N LEU A 741 -13.26 -1.15 -16.77
CA LEU A 741 -12.79 -0.62 -18.05
C LEU A 741 -11.38 0.00 -17.98
N GLY A 742 -10.73 -0.05 -16.81
CA GLY A 742 -9.38 0.45 -16.59
C GLY A 742 -9.28 1.89 -16.09
N GLY A 743 -10.38 2.49 -15.65
CA GLY A 743 -10.40 3.76 -14.95
C GLY A 743 -9.67 3.71 -13.60
N ASP A 744 -9.00 4.81 -13.24
CA ASP A 744 -8.36 5.02 -11.93
C ASP A 744 -8.78 6.39 -11.36
N SER A 745 -8.31 6.76 -10.17
CA SER A 745 -8.68 8.04 -9.56
C SER A 745 -8.19 9.27 -10.33
N LEU A 746 -7.06 9.17 -11.05
CA LEU A 746 -6.54 10.25 -11.87
C LEU A 746 -7.35 10.43 -13.16
N LEU A 747 -7.72 9.32 -13.81
CA LEU A 747 -8.63 9.31 -14.95
C LEU A 747 -10.04 9.73 -14.54
N ALA A 748 -10.51 9.29 -13.38
CA ALA A 748 -11.78 9.71 -12.81
C ALA A 748 -11.78 11.21 -12.50
N ALA A 749 -10.70 11.78 -11.98
CA ALA A 749 -10.58 13.22 -11.77
C ALA A 749 -10.64 14.00 -13.10
N ARG A 750 -10.05 13.46 -14.18
CA ARG A 750 -10.18 14.04 -15.54
C ARG A 750 -11.59 13.92 -16.08
N VAL A 751 -12.23 12.75 -15.93
CA VAL A 751 -13.63 12.52 -16.32
C VAL A 751 -14.54 13.49 -15.58
N VAL A 752 -14.38 13.62 -14.25
CA VAL A 752 -15.14 14.56 -13.43
C VAL A 752 -14.95 15.98 -13.94
N SER A 753 -13.70 16.44 -14.08
CA SER A 753 -13.43 17.79 -14.57
C SER A 753 -14.03 18.05 -15.96
N ARG A 754 -13.97 17.06 -16.85
CA ARG A 754 -14.49 17.18 -18.21
C ARG A 754 -16.02 17.18 -18.26
N LEU A 755 -16.66 16.32 -17.48
CA LEU A 755 -18.12 16.29 -17.37
C LEU A 755 -18.68 17.54 -16.68
N GLN A 756 -17.97 18.08 -15.68
CA GLN A 756 -18.35 19.35 -15.06
C GLN A 756 -18.34 20.50 -16.07
N GLU A 757 -17.32 20.54 -16.93
CA GLU A 757 -17.18 21.52 -18.01
C GLU A 757 -18.27 21.34 -19.08
N GLU A 758 -18.46 20.12 -19.58
CA GLU A 758 -19.39 19.87 -20.69
C GLU A 758 -20.86 19.94 -20.31
N LEU A 759 -21.21 19.51 -19.10
CA LEU A 759 -22.60 19.52 -18.61
C LEU A 759 -22.94 20.77 -17.79
N ASP A 760 -21.99 21.71 -17.65
CA ASP A 760 -22.14 22.95 -16.86
C ASP A 760 -22.74 22.68 -15.46
N THR A 761 -22.15 21.72 -14.72
CA THR A 761 -22.66 21.30 -13.40
C THR A 761 -21.53 20.97 -12.42
N ASN A 762 -21.75 21.25 -11.14
CA ASN A 762 -20.84 20.85 -10.05
C ASN A 762 -21.28 19.54 -9.37
N ALA A 763 -22.41 18.95 -9.79
CA ALA A 763 -22.94 17.71 -9.20
C ALA A 763 -22.05 16.49 -9.52
N VAL A 764 -21.30 16.55 -10.63
CA VAL A 764 -20.31 15.52 -10.95
C VAL A 764 -19.14 15.66 -9.99
N THR A 765 -18.96 14.68 -9.11
CA THR A 765 -17.84 14.64 -8.16
C THR A 765 -17.13 13.29 -8.25
N LEU A 766 -15.87 13.24 -7.82
CA LEU A 766 -15.11 11.99 -7.75
C LEU A 766 -15.82 10.97 -6.84
N ARG A 767 -16.41 11.46 -5.74
CA ARG A 767 -17.22 10.66 -4.82
C ARG A 767 -18.48 10.10 -5.50
N ALA A 768 -19.18 10.89 -6.33
CA ALA A 768 -20.35 10.44 -7.07
C ALA A 768 -19.98 9.35 -8.09
N LEU A 769 -18.88 9.52 -8.82
CA LEU A 769 -18.39 8.54 -9.79
C LEU A 769 -18.01 7.21 -9.10
N PHE A 770 -17.32 7.24 -7.96
CA PHE A 770 -16.99 6.00 -7.24
C PHE A 770 -18.18 5.36 -6.52
N ARG A 771 -19.22 6.14 -6.20
CA ARG A 771 -20.47 5.63 -5.62
C ARG A 771 -21.39 5.00 -6.69
N SER A 772 -21.36 5.55 -7.89
CA SER A 772 -22.16 5.15 -9.05
C SER A 772 -21.21 4.80 -10.21
N PRO A 773 -20.56 3.61 -10.17
CA PRO A 773 -19.41 3.29 -11.02
C PRO A 773 -19.76 2.98 -12.48
N THR A 774 -21.02 3.06 -12.89
CA THR A 774 -21.46 2.87 -14.29
C THR A 774 -22.06 4.15 -14.87
N ILE A 775 -22.11 4.23 -16.21
CA ILE A 775 -22.72 5.37 -16.92
C ILE A 775 -24.21 5.52 -16.54
N ALA A 776 -24.95 4.41 -16.47
CA ALA A 776 -26.37 4.42 -16.12
C ALA A 776 -26.59 4.94 -14.68
N GLU A 777 -25.84 4.43 -13.70
CA GLU A 777 -25.97 4.84 -12.30
C GLU A 777 -25.50 6.27 -12.08
N LEU A 778 -24.44 6.70 -12.77
CA LEU A 778 -23.94 8.07 -12.69
C LEU A 778 -24.96 9.05 -13.29
N ALA A 779 -25.53 8.75 -14.45
CA ALA A 779 -26.56 9.58 -15.07
C ALA A 779 -27.81 9.70 -14.19
N GLU A 780 -28.24 8.60 -13.56
CA GLU A 780 -29.37 8.62 -12.63
C GLU A 780 -29.06 9.45 -11.37
N GLN A 781 -27.86 9.31 -10.81
CA GLN A 781 -27.43 10.08 -9.64
C GLN A 781 -27.35 11.57 -9.95
N LEU A 782 -26.82 11.96 -11.11
CA LEU A 782 -26.73 13.36 -11.53
C LEU A 782 -28.12 14.00 -11.69
N ARG A 783 -29.10 13.27 -12.22
CA ARG A 783 -30.49 13.74 -12.28
C ARG A 783 -31.15 13.87 -10.90
N LYS A 784 -30.66 13.18 -9.86
CA LYS A 784 -31.14 13.36 -8.49
C LYS A 784 -30.50 14.57 -7.81
N ASP A 785 -29.24 14.84 -8.13
CA ASP A 785 -28.40 15.85 -7.49
C ASP A 785 -28.47 17.24 -8.18
N ASP A 786 -29.02 17.34 -9.39
CA ASP A 786 -29.21 18.58 -10.18
C ASP A 786 -30.59 18.57 -10.89
N ASP A 787 -30.97 19.64 -11.62
CA ASP A 787 -32.22 19.73 -12.40
C ASP A 787 -32.19 18.79 -13.63
N PRO A 788 -33.02 17.72 -13.67
CA PRO A 788 -33.04 16.76 -14.78
C PRO A 788 -33.35 17.40 -16.13
N ALA A 789 -34.26 18.38 -16.17
CA ALA A 789 -34.69 18.98 -17.42
C ALA A 789 -33.57 19.81 -18.05
N ARG A 790 -32.81 20.53 -17.21
CA ARG A 790 -31.64 21.30 -17.63
C ARG A 790 -30.51 20.38 -18.11
N LEU A 791 -30.19 19.33 -17.34
CA LEU A 791 -29.12 18.39 -17.69
C LEU A 791 -29.38 17.69 -19.02
N ASP A 792 -30.61 17.25 -19.26
CA ASP A 792 -30.97 16.58 -20.50
C ASP A 792 -30.93 17.56 -21.70
N GLU A 793 -31.34 18.83 -21.52
CA GLU A 793 -31.24 19.88 -22.55
C GLU A 793 -29.78 20.21 -22.88
N VAL A 794 -28.93 20.41 -21.87
CA VAL A 794 -27.48 20.66 -22.06
C VAL A 794 -26.80 19.49 -22.75
N ALA A 795 -27.10 18.25 -22.33
CA ALA A 795 -26.53 17.06 -22.96
C ALA A 795 -26.91 16.94 -24.45
N ALA A 796 -28.16 17.27 -24.79
CA ALA A 796 -28.61 17.29 -26.19
C ALA A 796 -27.82 18.33 -27.02
N ILE A 797 -27.62 19.54 -26.49
CA ILE A 797 -26.84 20.61 -27.13
C ILE A 797 -25.37 20.18 -27.31
N VAL A 798 -24.76 19.57 -26.29
CA VAL A 798 -23.37 19.08 -26.37
C VAL A 798 -23.19 18.05 -27.49
N LEU A 799 -24.13 17.12 -27.63
CA LEU A 799 -24.11 16.13 -28.71
C LEU A 799 -24.33 16.75 -30.09
N GLU A 800 -25.21 17.75 -30.18
CA GLU A 800 -25.43 18.51 -31.41
C GLU A 800 -24.12 19.20 -31.84
N ILE A 801 -23.46 19.92 -30.93
CA ILE A 801 -22.17 20.59 -31.17
C ILE A 801 -21.09 19.59 -31.59
N ARG A 802 -20.98 18.44 -30.92
CA ARG A 802 -20.01 17.39 -31.25
C ARG A 802 -20.24 16.76 -32.63
N SER A 803 -21.46 16.83 -33.15
CA SER A 803 -21.82 16.28 -34.46
C SER A 803 -21.62 17.26 -35.62
N MET A 804 -21.34 18.53 -35.33
CA MET A 804 -21.12 19.57 -36.33
C MET A 804 -19.70 19.51 -36.91
N SER A 805 -19.57 19.73 -38.21
CA SER A 805 -18.29 19.92 -38.87
C SER A 805 -17.68 21.30 -38.56
N ASP A 806 -16.36 21.45 -38.70
CA ASP A 806 -15.66 22.74 -38.51
C ASP A 806 -16.27 23.89 -39.34
N GLU A 807 -16.83 23.58 -40.52
CA GLU A 807 -17.51 24.52 -41.42
C GLU A 807 -18.91 24.93 -40.91
N GLU A 808 -19.62 24.02 -40.25
CA GLU A 808 -20.91 24.27 -39.60
C GLU A 808 -20.77 25.05 -38.29
N VAL A 809 -19.74 24.74 -37.48
CA VAL A 809 -19.42 25.48 -36.26
C VAL A 809 -19.03 26.93 -36.59
N ALA A 810 -18.26 27.13 -37.67
CA ALA A 810 -17.89 28.47 -38.15
C ALA A 810 -19.11 29.28 -38.66
N ASN A 811 -20.07 28.64 -39.33
CA ASN A 811 -21.31 29.28 -39.75
C ASN A 811 -22.21 29.65 -38.56
N TYR A 812 -22.32 28.77 -37.55
CA TYR A 812 -23.13 29.01 -36.35
C TYR A 812 -22.59 30.17 -35.49
N LEU A 813 -21.26 30.24 -35.32
CA LEU A 813 -20.59 31.36 -34.65
C LEU A 813 -20.67 32.67 -35.47
N GLY A 814 -20.69 32.56 -36.80
CA GLY A 814 -20.92 33.67 -37.72
C GLY A 814 -22.33 34.25 -37.66
N GLU A 815 -23.35 33.41 -37.46
CA GLU A 815 -24.74 33.85 -37.27
C GLU A 815 -25.00 34.49 -35.89
N LEU A 816 -24.25 34.09 -34.85
CA LEU A 816 -24.30 34.68 -33.51
C LEU A 816 -23.58 36.05 -33.41
N THR A 817 -22.85 36.45 -34.45
CA THR A 817 -22.17 37.76 -34.55
C THR A 817 -22.54 38.54 -35.82
N PRO A 818 -23.79 39.05 -35.96
CA PRO A 818 -24.12 39.94 -37.06
C PRO A 818 -23.53 41.34 -36.79
N GLY A 819 -22.24 41.53 -37.10
CA GLY A 819 -21.61 42.85 -36.91
C GLY A 819 -20.11 43.02 -37.11
N ALA A 820 -19.35 42.03 -37.59
CA ALA A 820 -17.88 42.17 -37.70
C ALA A 820 -17.28 41.95 -39.11
N ALA A 821 -18.09 41.93 -40.16
CA ALA A 821 -17.59 41.82 -41.54
C ALA A 821 -17.54 43.18 -42.26
N SER A 822 -16.70 44.10 -41.77
CA SER A 822 -16.26 45.26 -42.57
C SER A 822 -14.91 45.82 -42.12
N ALA A 823 -13.85 45.02 -42.15
CA ALA A 823 -12.48 45.53 -42.19
C ALA A 823 -11.52 44.42 -42.65
N GLN A 824 -11.23 44.39 -43.96
CA GLN A 824 -9.90 44.15 -44.55
C GLN A 824 -10.05 43.78 -46.02
N THR A 825 -10.22 44.80 -46.87
CA THR A 825 -9.74 44.75 -48.25
C THR A 825 -8.61 45.77 -48.37
N GLY A 826 -7.40 45.26 -48.56
CA GLY A 826 -6.16 45.99 -48.84
C GLY A 826 -4.99 45.18 -48.29
N THR A 827 -3.99 44.73 -49.02
CA THR A 827 -3.53 45.05 -50.39
C THR A 827 -2.49 43.99 -50.74
N ALA A 828 -2.46 43.57 -52.01
CA ALA A 828 -1.33 42.85 -52.58
C ALA A 828 -0.13 43.80 -52.79
N ALA A 829 1.04 43.42 -52.28
CA ALA A 829 2.38 43.58 -52.86
C ALA A 829 3.44 43.17 -51.82
#